data_AF-A0A1H4CU06-F1
#
_entry.id   AF-A0A1H4CU06-F1
#
_cell.length_a   1.000
_cell.length_b   1.000
_cell.length_c   1.000
_cell.angle_alpha   90.00
_cell.angle_beta   90.00
_cell.angle_gamma   90.00
#
_symmetry.space_group_name_H-M   'P 1'
#
loop_
_entity.id
_entity.type
_entity.pdbx_description
1 polymer ?
#
loop_
_entity_poly.entity_id
_entity_poly.type
_entity_poly.pdbx_seq_one_letter_code
_entity_poly.pdbx_strand_id
1 'polypeptide(L)'
;MKKHKLLSVLGAGILASQLLNPIGGTHAQFTGPIFEEDGKEQSQINMDVRNLTSKVMPANTQLKAADKLIEQAGSGVKIKWDSLFGTPSYIIKDQGYLTGASNENAETIARSWLKENAALFGLSPENIDDLNVIRDYAMKGTGLHPVTFQQTFDGIESVYGGRVVVAVNKEGKILSVTGNMSKAQELADQFQLSSAKALNKVIDLENHSLSYTPESSGMENGWEVFDGADVLPANQRVKKATFVTKQGVRPAYRVLYIEELNKGYEIVIDAANGEQLYKRNLVNELADPEGLIFENYPGAPKGGKQTVKSFKGDLNASPEGWLTPGTPLGVTTLGNNANSYANWSNFLAPADQAARPVAPLGEFSFTFKNSWQETEGQTTPPSYVDDLNSASTNLFYHHNLFHDYYYNLGWTEAAGNLQYNNFGKGGLGGDAILGLVQAGAVSGGAPTYTGRDNAYMLTLPDGLPSWSGMFLWEPIPGAFEGNYADGDFDAGIIYHEYSHALSTRLVSGGEALGSHQSGSMGEGWGDWYGMHYLIKNGLQDKPVVGAYVTGNEEAGIRSYSLDEAPYTYGDIGYDVGGPEVHSDGDIWAAILWHMRENLIAEYGKAEGESIAEHLVIDAMPISVPNPSMEDMRTAIIAADFERYDGKHYNALWKAFAQRGLGADAYSEGGDDTDPTPAFNHPDGANNGQILGKVINSATNEPVKDARIMIGEFEARTSPLSITGEEGSFADYVVEGTYDITIQARGYGSRTIRDVEIKPGKTKKLSFELSPNVASSFNGATIDKVSGEADSNPVKFAIDDTEASVYASNTQENGFKGSEFVVNLAKDEAVNISHIQISALKDISKSRFATVKNFSVQTSMDGKNWTTVVRNKFTAQKPRPTIADLHYKEFDLDTPVKAKYLKLIAHDTQDNSKGYVQIAEVQAFSKKSSVEPIELTPEEPFVSQGTVQAGNAGTGIGNLAGAQASLAVTENEFVTTQNPEPASQGSDGYVITLPQPYGDGIHNFTLKGTEGSVNYDYDVYFYDKNFEQIGGVATAGANEAGVLPGGTKYVYVGLYSGADVPFTFTAERPY
;
A
#
# COMPACT_ATOMS: atom_id res chain seq x y z
N MET A 1 -26.39 -43.46 -24.80
CA MET A 1 -27.64 -43.49 -25.59
C MET A 1 -28.23 -42.07 -25.60
N LYS A 2 -28.11 -41.33 -26.73
CA LYS A 2 -29.22 -40.79 -27.58
C LYS A 2 -30.23 -39.91 -26.81
N LYS A 3 -30.59 -38.65 -27.15
CA LYS A 3 -30.47 -37.69 -28.29
C LYS A 3 -30.92 -36.30 -27.72
N HIS A 4 -30.28 -35.14 -27.94
CA HIS A 4 -30.19 -34.24 -29.12
C HIS A 4 -31.35 -33.24 -29.39
N LYS A 5 -30.94 -31.95 -29.57
CA LYS A 5 -31.49 -30.82 -30.38
C LYS A 5 -32.52 -29.85 -29.74
N LEU A 6 -32.61 -28.54 -30.05
CA LEU A 6 -31.76 -27.49 -30.67
C LEU A 6 -32.58 -26.17 -30.78
N LEU A 7 -31.91 -25.01 -30.69
CA LEU A 7 -32.10 -23.71 -31.39
C LEU A 7 -33.19 -22.64 -31.04
N SER A 8 -32.67 -21.45 -30.65
CA SER A 8 -32.95 -20.01 -30.91
C SER A 8 -34.08 -19.50 -31.83
N VAL A 9 -34.56 -18.25 -31.59
CA VAL A 9 -34.42 -17.02 -32.44
C VAL A 9 -35.20 -15.79 -31.90
N LEU A 10 -34.61 -14.61 -32.17
CA LEU A 10 -34.98 -13.18 -32.09
C LEU A 10 -36.45 -12.70 -32.15
N GLY A 11 -36.67 -11.46 -31.66
CA GLY A 11 -37.58 -10.49 -32.30
C GLY A 11 -37.85 -9.21 -31.50
N ALA A 12 -37.28 -8.08 -31.94
CA ALA A 12 -37.64 -6.72 -31.51
C ALA A 12 -38.65 -6.07 -32.47
N GLY A 13 -39.46 -5.12 -31.99
CA GLY A 13 -40.16 -4.15 -32.85
C GLY A 13 -41.21 -3.27 -32.16
N ILE A 14 -41.42 -2.08 -32.77
CA ILE A 14 -42.61 -1.18 -32.80
C ILE A 14 -42.58 0.01 -31.81
N LEU A 15 -42.89 1.29 -32.11
CA LEU A 15 -43.07 2.14 -33.33
C LEU A 15 -43.53 3.57 -32.87
N ALA A 16 -43.59 4.51 -33.83
CA ALA A 16 -44.33 5.81 -33.87
C ALA A 16 -43.54 7.07 -33.41
N SER A 17 -43.22 8.10 -34.21
CA SER A 17 -43.82 8.91 -35.30
C SER A 17 -44.36 10.27 -34.82
N GLN A 18 -43.90 11.38 -35.43
CA GLN A 18 -44.74 12.42 -36.07
C GLN A 18 -43.91 13.57 -36.70
N LEU A 19 -44.42 14.05 -37.83
CA LEU A 19 -43.91 15.07 -38.75
C LEU A 19 -44.27 16.50 -38.31
N LEU A 20 -43.45 17.50 -38.69
CA LEU A 20 -43.86 18.80 -39.27
C LEU A 20 -42.62 19.62 -39.73
N ASN A 21 -42.68 20.16 -40.95
CA ASN A 21 -41.82 21.21 -41.54
C ASN A 21 -42.69 22.49 -41.66
N PRO A 22 -42.21 23.69 -42.08
CA PRO A 22 -40.85 24.26 -42.20
C PRO A 22 -40.77 25.74 -41.67
N ILE A 23 -39.64 26.44 -41.90
CA ILE A 23 -39.44 27.88 -42.24
C ILE A 23 -38.18 28.43 -41.58
N GLY A 24 -37.38 29.14 -42.39
CA GLY A 24 -36.04 29.62 -42.07
C GLY A 24 -35.97 30.90 -41.23
N GLY A 25 -34.73 31.27 -40.90
CA GLY A 25 -34.40 32.47 -40.16
C GLY A 25 -32.95 32.44 -39.72
N THR A 26 -32.21 33.46 -40.14
CA THR A 26 -30.77 33.70 -39.99
C THR A 26 -30.25 33.81 -38.56
N HIS A 27 -29.02 33.30 -38.38
CA HIS A 27 -27.91 33.76 -37.51
C HIS A 27 -28.11 33.80 -35.97
N ALA A 28 -27.42 32.86 -35.31
CA ALA A 28 -26.67 33.15 -34.08
C ALA A 28 -25.47 32.18 -34.00
N GLN A 29 -24.27 32.73 -33.78
CA GLN A 29 -23.03 32.01 -33.53
C GLN A 29 -23.19 31.07 -32.33
N PHE A 30 -22.75 29.82 -32.48
CA PHE A 30 -22.29 29.00 -31.36
C PHE A 30 -20.85 28.59 -31.65
N THR A 31 -19.95 29.17 -30.86
CA THR A 31 -18.57 28.75 -30.67
C THR A 31 -18.55 27.39 -29.97
N GLY A 32 -18.39 26.32 -30.74
CA GLY A 32 -17.92 25.03 -30.24
C GLY A 32 -16.38 25.01 -30.26
N PRO A 33 -15.73 24.22 -29.39
CA PRO A 33 -14.33 24.40 -29.05
C PRO A 33 -13.43 24.25 -30.28
N ILE A 34 -12.69 25.33 -30.55
CA ILE A 34 -11.50 25.31 -31.38
C ILE A 34 -10.46 24.59 -30.53
N PHE A 35 -10.19 23.33 -30.84
CA PHE A 35 -8.93 22.70 -30.46
C PHE A 35 -7.87 23.26 -31.41
N GLU A 36 -7.17 24.30 -30.96
CA GLU A 36 -5.88 24.69 -31.53
C GLU A 36 -4.88 23.60 -31.17
N GLU A 37 -4.58 22.73 -32.14
CA GLU A 37 -3.34 21.95 -32.16
C GLU A 37 -2.18 22.90 -32.50
N ASP A 38 -1.51 23.39 -31.47
CA ASP A 38 -0.09 23.79 -31.49
C ASP A 38 0.52 23.05 -30.28
N GLY A 39 1.55 22.21 -30.33
CA GLY A 39 2.47 21.83 -31.38
C GLY A 39 3.80 21.41 -30.71
N LYS A 40 4.05 20.09 -30.63
CA LYS A 40 5.36 19.39 -30.50
C LYS A 40 6.06 19.47 -29.13
N GLU A 41 6.65 18.41 -28.58
CA GLU A 41 7.39 17.31 -29.22
C GLU A 41 6.81 15.91 -28.94
N GLN A 42 6.44 15.22 -30.01
CA GLN A 42 6.20 13.78 -30.01
C GLN A 42 7.55 13.05 -30.12
N SER A 43 7.72 12.00 -29.33
CA SER A 43 8.74 10.97 -29.50
C SER A 43 8.80 10.52 -30.98
N GLN A 44 9.97 10.68 -31.61
CA GLN A 44 10.18 10.47 -33.04
C GLN A 44 10.15 8.98 -33.44
N ILE A 45 9.01 8.32 -33.36
CA ILE A 45 8.88 6.92 -33.81
C ILE A 45 8.06 6.78 -35.10
N ASN A 46 7.18 7.75 -35.42
CA ASN A 46 6.47 7.77 -36.70
C ASN A 46 6.54 9.17 -37.35
N MET A 47 7.07 9.23 -38.56
CA MET A 47 7.14 10.47 -39.35
C MET A 47 6.28 10.32 -40.60
N ASP A 48 5.37 11.26 -40.84
CA ASP A 48 4.65 11.39 -42.10
C ASP A 48 4.54 12.87 -42.47
N VAL A 49 5.22 13.29 -43.55
CA VAL A 49 5.20 14.70 -44.00
C VAL A 49 3.83 15.16 -44.51
N ARG A 50 2.84 14.26 -44.57
CA ARG A 50 1.45 14.53 -44.95
C ARG A 50 0.53 14.73 -43.75
N ASN A 51 0.99 14.55 -42.52
CA ASN A 51 0.21 14.98 -41.36
C ASN A 51 0.07 16.52 -41.42
N LEU A 52 -1.16 17.01 -41.59
CA LEU A 52 -1.47 18.41 -41.91
C LEU A 52 -2.50 18.99 -40.96
N THR A 53 -2.29 20.24 -40.54
CA THR A 53 -3.25 21.07 -39.79
C THR A 53 -4.35 21.66 -40.69
N SER A 54 -4.24 21.56 -42.02
CA SER A 54 -5.19 22.11 -42.99
C SER A 54 -5.75 21.05 -43.96
N LYS A 55 -7.09 20.91 -44.02
CA LYS A 55 -7.80 19.90 -44.83
C LYS A 55 -7.93 20.30 -46.32
N VAL A 56 -7.74 19.37 -47.25
CA VAL A 56 -8.05 19.55 -48.68
C VAL A 56 -9.51 19.26 -48.95
N MET A 57 -10.28 20.28 -49.33
CA MET A 57 -11.71 20.15 -49.60
C MET A 57 -11.99 19.63 -51.03
N PRO A 58 -13.11 18.91 -51.26
CA PRO A 58 -13.54 18.53 -52.60
C PRO A 58 -13.92 19.76 -53.44
N ALA A 59 -13.64 19.70 -54.74
CA ALA A 59 -14.03 20.76 -55.67
C ALA A 59 -15.55 20.71 -55.96
N ASN A 60 -16.13 21.83 -56.39
CA ASN A 60 -17.57 21.91 -56.75
C ASN A 60 -17.98 20.87 -57.83
N THR A 61 -17.07 20.50 -58.73
CA THR A 61 -17.30 19.44 -59.72
C THR A 61 -17.44 18.06 -59.09
N GLN A 62 -16.64 17.76 -58.05
CA GLN A 62 -16.72 16.52 -57.29
C GLN A 62 -18.01 16.46 -56.47
N LEU A 63 -18.43 17.59 -55.86
CA LEU A 63 -19.70 17.66 -55.13
C LEU A 63 -20.90 17.42 -56.05
N LYS A 64 -20.93 18.02 -57.25
CA LYS A 64 -21.97 17.74 -58.25
C LYS A 64 -21.98 16.28 -58.72
N ALA A 65 -20.80 15.67 -58.84
CA ALA A 65 -20.69 14.25 -59.19
C ALA A 65 -21.21 13.35 -58.04
N ALA A 66 -21.03 13.77 -56.79
CA ALA A 66 -21.58 13.10 -55.61
C ALA A 66 -23.11 13.16 -55.57
N ASP A 67 -23.69 14.33 -55.84
CA ASP A 67 -25.14 14.49 -55.94
C ASP A 67 -25.72 13.55 -57.01
N LYS A 68 -25.09 13.50 -58.20
CA LYS A 68 -25.48 12.60 -59.29
C LYS A 68 -25.40 11.12 -58.89
N LEU A 69 -24.35 10.71 -58.17
CA LEU A 69 -24.23 9.33 -57.69
C LEU A 69 -25.34 9.00 -56.68
N ILE A 70 -25.65 9.92 -55.76
CA ILE A 70 -26.73 9.76 -54.79
C ILE A 70 -28.09 9.62 -55.50
N GLU A 71 -28.35 10.42 -56.53
CA GLU A 71 -29.56 10.31 -57.35
C GLU A 71 -29.66 8.95 -58.07
N GLN A 72 -28.55 8.45 -58.62
CA GLN A 72 -28.52 7.21 -59.39
C GLN A 72 -28.61 5.95 -58.50
N ALA A 73 -27.87 5.92 -57.40
CA ALA A 73 -27.83 4.77 -56.49
C ALA A 73 -28.98 4.78 -55.47
N GLY A 74 -29.69 5.90 -55.30
CA GLY A 74 -30.85 6.07 -54.42
C GLY A 74 -30.50 6.48 -52.98
N SER A 75 -31.51 6.65 -52.15
CA SER A 75 -31.36 7.13 -50.76
C SER A 75 -30.44 6.23 -49.91
N GLY A 76 -29.70 6.84 -48.99
CA GLY A 76 -28.82 6.15 -48.03
C GLY A 76 -27.36 6.00 -48.47
N VAL A 77 -26.96 6.61 -49.60
CA VAL A 77 -25.54 6.69 -50.00
C VAL A 77 -24.80 7.66 -49.09
N LYS A 78 -23.68 7.20 -48.51
CA LYS A 78 -22.76 7.97 -47.67
C LYS A 78 -21.42 8.09 -48.36
N ILE A 79 -20.94 9.32 -48.50
CA ILE A 79 -19.62 9.65 -49.04
C ILE A 79 -18.83 10.38 -47.97
N LYS A 80 -17.71 9.80 -47.54
CA LYS A 80 -16.71 10.46 -46.70
C LYS A 80 -15.57 10.93 -47.60
N TRP A 81 -15.13 12.17 -47.40
CA TRP A 81 -14.00 12.76 -48.14
C TRP A 81 -12.71 12.57 -47.36
N ASP A 82 -11.65 12.20 -48.06
CA ASP A 82 -10.28 12.16 -47.57
C ASP A 82 -9.76 13.59 -47.40
N SER A 83 -9.30 13.93 -46.19
CA SER A 83 -8.82 15.27 -45.87
C SER A 83 -7.43 15.58 -46.41
N LEU A 84 -6.67 14.57 -46.87
CA LEU A 84 -5.33 14.75 -47.42
C LEU A 84 -5.37 15.06 -48.91
N PHE A 85 -6.27 14.42 -49.65
CA PHE A 85 -6.33 14.51 -51.11
C PHE A 85 -7.63 15.12 -51.64
N GLY A 86 -8.65 15.32 -50.81
CA GLY A 86 -9.94 15.88 -51.22
C GLY A 86 -10.66 15.01 -52.24
N THR A 87 -10.46 13.69 -52.18
CA THR A 87 -11.15 12.65 -52.95
C THR A 87 -11.97 11.78 -52.00
N PRO A 88 -12.93 10.96 -52.45
CA PRO A 88 -13.69 10.09 -51.55
C PRO A 88 -12.77 9.08 -50.84
N SER A 89 -12.79 9.06 -49.51
CA SER A 89 -12.14 8.01 -48.71
C SER A 89 -13.02 6.78 -48.58
N TYR A 90 -14.34 6.97 -48.64
CA TYR A 90 -15.32 5.90 -48.50
C TYR A 90 -16.65 6.27 -49.13
N ILE A 91 -17.22 5.35 -49.91
CA ILE A 91 -18.55 5.41 -50.53
C ILE A 91 -19.25 4.09 -50.21
N ILE A 92 -20.39 4.15 -49.51
CA ILE A 92 -21.27 3.01 -49.28
C ILE A 92 -22.72 3.43 -49.33
N LYS A 93 -23.62 2.45 -49.35
CA LYS A 93 -25.04 2.64 -49.10
C LYS A 93 -25.45 1.98 -47.78
N ASP A 94 -26.24 2.68 -46.96
CA ASP A 94 -26.73 2.19 -45.67
C ASP A 94 -27.47 0.85 -45.76
N GLN A 95 -28.21 0.64 -46.86
CA GLN A 95 -28.82 -0.65 -47.19
C GLN A 95 -28.70 -0.93 -48.70
N GLY A 96 -28.20 -2.11 -49.03
CA GLY A 96 -28.08 -2.59 -50.41
C GLY A 96 -26.72 -2.32 -51.04
N TYR A 97 -26.71 -2.07 -52.34
CA TYR A 97 -25.50 -1.96 -53.18
C TYR A 97 -25.52 -0.65 -53.96
N LEU A 98 -24.33 -0.18 -54.36
CA LEU A 98 -24.15 1.02 -55.17
C LEU A 98 -24.58 0.82 -56.63
N THR A 99 -24.64 -0.43 -57.10
CA THR A 99 -24.99 -0.79 -58.50
C THR A 99 -25.98 -1.96 -58.57
N GLY A 100 -26.56 -2.14 -59.76
CA GLY A 100 -27.28 -3.36 -60.16
C GLY A 100 -26.32 -4.54 -60.40
N ALA A 101 -26.90 -5.73 -60.65
CA ALA A 101 -26.12 -6.94 -60.94
C ALA A 101 -25.42 -6.85 -62.31
N SER A 102 -24.27 -7.50 -62.44
CA SER A 102 -23.51 -7.61 -63.68
C SER A 102 -22.89 -9.01 -63.79
N ASN A 103 -22.73 -9.50 -65.02
CA ASN A 103 -22.09 -10.80 -65.31
C ASN A 103 -20.63 -10.66 -65.76
N GLU A 104 -20.10 -9.43 -65.81
CA GLU A 104 -18.69 -9.17 -66.10
C GLU A 104 -17.79 -9.61 -64.92
N ASN A 105 -16.48 -9.72 -65.15
CA ASN A 105 -15.56 -10.00 -64.04
C ASN A 105 -15.43 -8.80 -63.09
N ALA A 106 -15.01 -9.07 -61.85
CA ALA A 106 -14.97 -8.07 -60.78
C ALA A 106 -14.09 -6.85 -61.12
N GLU A 107 -12.91 -7.07 -61.72
CA GLU A 107 -12.06 -5.97 -62.17
C GLU A 107 -12.75 -5.08 -63.20
N THR A 108 -13.40 -5.67 -64.20
CA THR A 108 -14.07 -4.94 -65.28
C THR A 108 -15.23 -4.11 -64.74
N ILE A 109 -16.01 -4.68 -63.82
CA ILE A 109 -17.09 -3.96 -63.11
C ILE A 109 -16.50 -2.79 -62.33
N ALA A 110 -15.46 -3.03 -61.54
CA ALA A 110 -14.85 -2.02 -60.70
C ALA A 110 -14.24 -0.87 -61.51
N ARG A 111 -13.46 -1.18 -62.55
CA ARG A 111 -12.82 -0.17 -63.41
C ARG A 111 -13.84 0.63 -64.20
N SER A 112 -14.87 -0.02 -64.74
CA SER A 112 -15.95 0.67 -65.48
C SER A 112 -16.69 1.64 -64.58
N TRP A 113 -17.03 1.22 -63.36
CA TRP A 113 -17.69 2.09 -62.39
C TRP A 113 -16.81 3.28 -62.00
N LEU A 114 -15.51 3.06 -61.76
CA LEU A 114 -14.56 4.14 -61.47
C LEU A 114 -14.46 5.14 -62.62
N LYS A 115 -14.49 4.69 -63.89
CA LYS A 115 -14.50 5.58 -65.07
C LYS A 115 -15.76 6.42 -65.17
N GLU A 116 -16.93 5.80 -65.03
CA GLU A 116 -18.22 6.50 -65.04
C GLU A 116 -18.30 7.57 -63.96
N ASN A 117 -17.57 7.36 -62.87
CA ASN A 117 -17.51 8.20 -61.69
C ASN A 117 -16.17 8.95 -61.55
N ALA A 118 -15.34 9.05 -62.59
CA ALA A 118 -13.98 9.58 -62.47
C ALA A 118 -13.95 11.02 -61.91
N ALA A 119 -14.96 11.82 -62.25
CA ALA A 119 -15.14 13.17 -61.73
C ALA A 119 -15.30 13.25 -60.20
N LEU A 120 -15.78 12.21 -59.52
CA LEU A 120 -15.83 12.15 -58.05
C LEU A 120 -14.43 12.21 -57.43
N PHE A 121 -13.47 11.57 -58.10
CA PHE A 121 -12.09 11.48 -57.65
C PHE A 121 -11.22 12.62 -58.18
N GLY A 122 -11.79 13.55 -58.96
CA GLY A 122 -11.03 14.62 -59.61
C GLY A 122 -10.09 14.10 -60.71
N LEU A 123 -10.40 12.94 -61.29
CA LEU A 123 -9.60 12.27 -62.32
C LEU A 123 -10.36 12.20 -63.64
N SER A 124 -9.65 11.98 -64.74
CA SER A 124 -10.26 11.64 -66.03
C SER A 124 -10.45 10.12 -66.17
N PRO A 125 -11.35 9.65 -67.05
CA PRO A 125 -11.48 8.22 -67.34
C PRO A 125 -10.18 7.57 -67.82
N GLU A 126 -9.32 8.31 -68.53
CA GLU A 126 -7.99 7.85 -68.96
C GLU A 126 -7.08 7.63 -67.76
N ASN A 127 -7.12 8.50 -66.74
CA ASN A 127 -6.35 8.27 -65.51
C ASN A 127 -6.80 7.00 -64.75
N ILE A 128 -8.05 6.57 -64.92
CA ILE A 128 -8.55 5.31 -64.35
C ILE A 128 -8.03 4.10 -65.14
N ASP A 129 -7.73 4.24 -66.43
CA ASP A 129 -7.08 3.19 -67.23
C ASP A 129 -5.65 2.92 -66.74
N ASP A 130 -4.94 3.98 -66.34
CA ASP A 130 -3.55 3.90 -65.88
C ASP A 130 -3.40 3.32 -64.46
N LEU A 131 -4.50 2.98 -63.79
CA LEU A 131 -4.47 2.33 -62.48
C LEU A 131 -4.04 0.86 -62.61
N ASN A 132 -2.99 0.50 -61.88
CA ASN A 132 -2.54 -0.88 -61.76
C ASN A 132 -3.42 -1.66 -60.78
N VAL A 133 -3.84 -2.86 -61.18
CA VAL A 133 -4.46 -3.81 -60.25
C VAL A 133 -3.37 -4.48 -59.45
N ILE A 134 -3.35 -4.24 -58.14
CA ILE A 134 -2.37 -4.85 -57.24
C ILE A 134 -2.95 -6.07 -56.50
N ARG A 135 -4.28 -6.16 -56.38
CA ARG A 135 -4.99 -7.33 -55.83
C ARG A 135 -6.38 -7.47 -56.44
N ASP A 136 -6.72 -8.68 -56.87
CA ASP A 136 -8.09 -9.14 -57.11
C ASP A 136 -8.14 -10.61 -56.67
N TYR A 137 -9.02 -10.92 -55.73
CA TYR A 137 -9.21 -12.28 -55.25
C TYR A 137 -10.62 -12.46 -54.68
N ALA A 138 -11.16 -13.67 -54.81
CA ALA A 138 -12.41 -14.04 -54.16
C ALA A 138 -12.16 -14.31 -52.67
N MET A 139 -12.84 -13.60 -51.78
CA MET A 139 -12.84 -13.92 -50.35
C MET A 139 -13.53 -15.26 -50.10
N LYS A 140 -12.82 -16.18 -49.45
CA LYS A 140 -13.33 -17.52 -49.13
C LYS A 140 -14.58 -17.41 -48.24
N GLY A 141 -15.65 -18.11 -48.62
CA GLY A 141 -16.92 -18.16 -47.88
C GLY A 141 -17.95 -17.10 -48.29
N THR A 142 -17.54 -15.95 -48.84
CA THR A 142 -18.47 -14.88 -49.25
C THR A 142 -18.54 -14.70 -50.76
N GLY A 143 -17.45 -14.99 -51.48
CA GLY A 143 -17.33 -14.70 -52.91
C GLY A 143 -17.25 -13.21 -53.23
N LEU A 144 -16.97 -12.36 -52.23
CA LEU A 144 -16.72 -10.93 -52.42
C LEU A 144 -15.30 -10.73 -52.99
N HIS A 145 -15.19 -9.91 -54.03
CA HIS A 145 -13.93 -9.51 -54.65
C HIS A 145 -13.58 -8.07 -54.29
N PRO A 146 -12.64 -7.83 -53.35
CA PRO A 146 -12.03 -6.52 -53.17
C PRO A 146 -10.98 -6.29 -54.27
N VAL A 147 -11.38 -5.61 -55.34
CA VAL A 147 -10.45 -5.22 -56.42
C VAL A 147 -9.70 -3.97 -55.98
N THR A 148 -8.40 -4.09 -55.78
CA THR A 148 -7.53 -3.00 -55.33
C THR A 148 -6.71 -2.45 -56.48
N PHE A 149 -6.91 -1.17 -56.76
CA PHE A 149 -6.17 -0.38 -57.72
C PHE A 149 -5.16 0.53 -57.03
N GLN A 150 -4.01 0.74 -57.66
CA GLN A 150 -2.94 1.63 -57.23
C GLN A 150 -2.61 2.62 -58.36
N GLN A 151 -2.56 3.92 -58.03
CA GLN A 151 -2.08 4.95 -58.94
C GLN A 151 -0.60 4.75 -59.23
N THR A 152 -0.25 4.93 -60.51
CA THR A 152 1.13 5.01 -60.95
C THR A 152 1.41 6.41 -61.49
N PHE A 153 2.65 6.86 -61.35
CA PHE A 153 3.14 8.11 -61.91
C PHE A 153 4.44 7.79 -62.65
N ASP A 154 4.49 8.08 -63.95
CA ASP A 154 5.56 7.61 -64.85
C ASP A 154 5.81 6.09 -64.76
N GLY A 155 4.75 5.30 -64.60
CA GLY A 155 4.82 3.85 -64.46
C GLY A 155 5.33 3.34 -63.10
N ILE A 156 5.57 4.23 -62.13
CA ILE A 156 6.04 3.89 -60.78
C ILE A 156 4.89 3.96 -59.78
N GLU A 157 4.69 2.89 -59.02
CA GLU A 157 3.62 2.78 -58.03
C GLU A 157 3.74 3.82 -56.91
N SER A 158 2.60 4.42 -56.56
CA SER A 158 2.48 5.27 -55.38
C SER A 158 2.46 4.44 -54.08
N VAL A 159 3.05 4.98 -53.02
CA VAL A 159 3.13 4.33 -51.71
C VAL A 159 2.48 5.18 -50.63
N TYR A 160 1.85 4.52 -49.67
CA TYR A 160 1.09 5.14 -48.57
C TYR A 160 -0.03 6.10 -48.99
N GLY A 161 -0.35 6.20 -50.28
CA GLY A 161 -1.39 7.03 -50.89
C GLY A 161 -1.70 6.50 -52.28
N GLY A 162 -2.77 6.98 -52.92
CA GLY A 162 -3.06 6.63 -54.30
C GLY A 162 -3.78 5.29 -54.52
N ARG A 163 -4.50 4.77 -53.52
CA ARG A 163 -5.25 3.50 -53.64
C ARG A 163 -6.74 3.70 -53.77
N VAL A 164 -7.40 2.79 -54.48
CA VAL A 164 -8.85 2.60 -54.39
C VAL A 164 -9.19 1.11 -54.41
N VAL A 165 -10.09 0.70 -53.52
CA VAL A 165 -10.62 -0.65 -53.41
C VAL A 165 -12.10 -0.61 -53.76
N VAL A 166 -12.52 -1.45 -54.69
CA VAL A 166 -13.93 -1.63 -55.06
C VAL A 166 -14.34 -3.05 -54.68
N ALA A 167 -15.29 -3.16 -53.76
CA ALA A 167 -15.79 -4.45 -53.28
C ALA A 167 -16.96 -4.93 -54.14
N VAL A 168 -16.71 -5.89 -55.04
CA VAL A 168 -17.71 -6.45 -55.97
C VAL A 168 -18.19 -7.80 -55.44
N ASN A 169 -19.49 -7.96 -55.23
CA ASN A 169 -20.05 -9.20 -54.71
C ASN A 169 -20.19 -10.28 -55.81
N LYS A 170 -20.57 -11.50 -55.42
CA LYS A 170 -20.71 -12.64 -56.36
C LYS A 170 -21.78 -12.46 -57.45
N GLU A 171 -22.71 -11.50 -57.29
CA GLU A 171 -23.70 -11.12 -58.31
C GLU A 171 -23.28 -9.91 -59.16
N GLY A 172 -22.01 -9.48 -59.04
CA GLY A 172 -21.47 -8.33 -59.79
C GLY A 172 -21.95 -6.97 -59.30
N LYS A 173 -22.46 -6.87 -58.07
CA LYS A 173 -22.90 -5.60 -57.45
C LYS A 173 -21.79 -5.00 -56.61
N ILE A 174 -21.64 -3.68 -56.65
CA ILE A 174 -20.64 -2.97 -55.84
C ILE A 174 -21.22 -2.71 -54.45
N LEU A 175 -20.58 -3.29 -53.43
CA LEU A 175 -20.92 -3.10 -52.02
C LEU A 175 -20.39 -1.76 -51.50
N SER A 176 -19.10 -1.48 -51.73
CA SER A 176 -18.44 -0.27 -51.26
C SER A 176 -17.25 0.10 -52.14
N VAL A 177 -16.88 1.38 -52.10
CA VAL A 177 -15.64 1.90 -52.70
C VAL A 177 -14.88 2.67 -51.64
N THR A 178 -13.65 2.28 -51.36
CA THR A 178 -12.80 2.89 -50.32
C THR A 178 -11.47 3.28 -50.92
N GLY A 179 -10.81 4.34 -50.43
CA GLY A 179 -9.56 4.76 -51.05
C GLY A 179 -8.95 6.02 -50.46
N ASN A 180 -7.88 6.48 -51.09
CA ASN A 180 -7.18 7.72 -50.80
C ASN A 180 -6.42 8.19 -52.05
N MET A 181 -7.12 8.20 -53.18
CA MET A 181 -6.51 8.59 -54.46
C MET A 181 -6.14 10.07 -54.48
N SER A 182 -5.03 10.38 -55.15
CA SER A 182 -4.61 11.74 -55.46
C SER A 182 -5.32 12.25 -56.71
N LYS A 183 -5.55 13.57 -56.75
CA LYS A 183 -5.95 14.29 -57.97
C LYS A 183 -4.78 14.61 -58.90
N ALA A 184 -3.55 14.47 -58.39
CA ALA A 184 -2.35 14.75 -59.16
C ALA A 184 -2.22 13.77 -60.35
N GLN A 185 -1.55 14.22 -61.41
CA GLN A 185 -1.41 13.47 -62.66
C GLN A 185 0.06 13.22 -63.04
N GLU A 186 0.98 14.04 -62.56
CA GLU A 186 2.39 14.00 -62.93
C GLU A 186 3.30 14.08 -61.70
N LEU A 187 4.55 13.67 -61.86
CA LEU A 187 5.60 13.89 -60.86
C LEU A 187 5.98 15.38 -60.78
N ALA A 188 6.19 15.86 -59.55
CA ALA A 188 6.62 17.22 -59.29
C ALA A 188 8.14 17.43 -59.53
N ASP A 189 8.92 16.34 -59.62
CA ASP A 189 10.37 16.37 -59.81
C ASP A 189 10.88 15.03 -60.41
N GLN A 190 12.18 14.93 -60.68
CA GLN A 190 12.86 13.76 -61.27
C GLN A 190 13.70 12.99 -60.22
N PHE A 191 14.00 11.72 -60.50
CA PHE A 191 14.91 10.91 -59.67
C PHE A 191 16.37 11.38 -59.85
N GLN A 192 16.93 12.07 -58.85
CA GLN A 192 18.33 12.54 -58.84
C GLN A 192 19.27 11.61 -58.07
N LEU A 193 18.75 10.91 -57.06
CA LEU A 193 19.50 9.94 -56.25
C LEU A 193 19.48 8.54 -56.89
N SER A 194 20.56 7.78 -56.68
CA SER A 194 20.57 6.34 -56.91
C SER A 194 20.07 5.59 -55.67
N SER A 195 19.67 4.33 -55.82
CA SER A 195 19.22 3.50 -54.70
C SER A 195 20.28 3.39 -53.58
N ALA A 196 21.56 3.25 -53.94
CA ALA A 196 22.67 3.23 -52.98
C ALA A 196 22.81 4.56 -52.22
N LYS A 197 22.64 5.70 -52.90
CA LYS A 197 22.64 7.02 -52.24
C LYS A 197 21.44 7.20 -51.32
N ALA A 198 20.26 6.71 -51.70
CA ALA A 198 19.08 6.74 -50.86
C ALA A 198 19.24 5.87 -49.59
N LEU A 199 19.84 4.68 -49.71
CA LEU A 199 20.17 3.83 -48.55
C LEU A 199 21.18 4.51 -47.62
N ASN A 200 22.25 5.10 -48.16
CA ASN A 200 23.20 5.86 -47.33
C ASN A 200 22.53 7.04 -46.63
N LYS A 201 21.57 7.72 -47.30
CA LYS A 201 20.80 8.78 -46.64
C LYS A 201 19.98 8.27 -45.45
N VAL A 202 19.38 7.09 -45.57
CA VAL A 202 18.70 6.46 -44.43
C VAL A 202 19.67 6.11 -43.31
N ILE A 203 20.82 5.53 -43.63
CA ILE A 203 21.83 5.18 -42.61
C ILE A 203 22.38 6.44 -41.93
N ASP A 204 22.68 7.50 -42.67
CA ASP A 204 23.14 8.78 -42.11
C ASP A 204 22.09 9.39 -41.17
N LEU A 205 20.79 9.22 -41.48
CA LEU A 205 19.68 9.73 -40.67
C LEU A 205 19.45 8.89 -39.40
N GLU A 206 19.54 7.56 -39.51
CA GLU A 206 19.18 6.63 -38.43
C GLU A 206 20.38 6.28 -37.53
N ASN A 207 21.57 6.17 -38.12
CA ASN A 207 22.80 5.81 -37.42
C ASN A 207 24.04 6.46 -38.09
N HIS A 208 24.21 7.77 -37.85
CA HIS A 208 25.27 8.58 -38.44
C HIS A 208 26.70 8.10 -38.14
N SER A 209 26.88 7.23 -37.13
CA SER A 209 28.19 6.68 -36.74
C SER A 209 28.54 5.39 -37.50
N LEU A 210 27.60 4.81 -38.25
CA LEU A 210 27.81 3.55 -38.97
C LEU A 210 28.57 3.78 -40.28
N SER A 211 29.78 3.23 -40.38
CA SER A 211 30.53 3.20 -41.64
C SER A 211 30.05 2.05 -42.52
N TYR A 212 29.17 2.35 -43.49
CA TYR A 212 28.63 1.38 -44.43
C TYR A 212 28.88 1.79 -45.89
N THR A 213 29.30 0.85 -46.73
CA THR A 213 29.41 1.06 -48.19
C THR A 213 28.43 0.10 -48.90
N PRO A 214 27.35 0.61 -49.52
CA PRO A 214 26.36 -0.25 -50.16
C PRO A 214 26.95 -1.00 -51.36
N GLU A 215 26.92 -2.33 -51.30
CA GLU A 215 27.21 -3.19 -52.44
C GLU A 215 25.92 -3.90 -52.87
N SER A 216 25.48 -3.65 -54.12
CA SER A 216 24.28 -4.26 -54.65
C SER A 216 24.53 -5.73 -54.96
N SER A 217 23.71 -6.61 -54.38
CA SER A 217 23.71 -8.05 -54.67
C SER A 217 22.72 -8.44 -55.77
N GLY A 218 22.03 -7.45 -56.36
CA GLY A 218 21.12 -7.63 -57.49
C GLY A 218 19.67 -7.25 -57.17
N MET A 219 18.75 -7.73 -58.00
CA MET A 219 17.32 -7.43 -57.88
C MET A 219 16.54 -8.64 -57.36
N GLU A 220 15.69 -8.42 -56.36
CA GLU A 220 14.79 -9.41 -55.78
C GLU A 220 13.36 -8.85 -55.79
N ASN A 221 12.45 -9.41 -56.59
CA ASN A 221 11.03 -9.02 -56.63
C ASN A 221 10.78 -7.50 -56.80
N GLY A 222 11.64 -6.84 -57.59
CA GLY A 222 11.59 -5.40 -57.83
C GLY A 222 12.26 -4.52 -56.76
N TRP A 223 12.91 -5.12 -55.77
CA TRP A 223 13.80 -4.44 -54.82
C TRP A 223 15.25 -4.63 -55.25
N GLU A 224 16.03 -3.56 -55.19
CA GLU A 224 17.49 -3.64 -55.23
C GLU A 224 17.99 -4.02 -53.84
N VAL A 225 18.73 -5.11 -53.77
CA VAL A 225 19.20 -5.70 -52.51
C VAL A 225 20.65 -5.28 -52.28
N PHE A 226 20.96 -4.87 -51.06
CA PHE A 226 22.31 -4.50 -50.63
C PHE A 226 22.74 -5.41 -49.48
N ASP A 227 23.95 -5.96 -49.56
CA ASP A 227 24.51 -6.82 -48.52
C ASP A 227 24.72 -6.04 -47.22
N GLY A 228 24.59 -6.71 -46.07
CA GLY A 228 24.80 -6.11 -44.75
C GLY A 228 26.26 -5.78 -44.41
N ALA A 229 27.21 -6.27 -45.22
CA ALA A 229 28.65 -6.02 -45.14
C ALA A 229 29.25 -6.24 -43.74
N ASP A 230 28.81 -7.30 -43.05
CA ASP A 230 29.16 -7.69 -41.67
C ASP A 230 28.84 -6.65 -40.56
N VAL A 231 28.25 -5.50 -40.91
CA VAL A 231 27.92 -4.42 -39.97
C VAL A 231 26.42 -4.28 -39.71
N LEU A 232 25.58 -4.81 -40.60
CA LEU A 232 24.12 -4.88 -40.44
C LEU A 232 23.68 -6.35 -40.42
N PRO A 233 22.68 -6.72 -39.58
CA PRO A 233 22.32 -8.12 -39.31
C PRO A 233 21.60 -8.81 -40.48
N ALA A 234 21.23 -8.06 -41.52
CA ALA A 234 20.48 -8.55 -42.66
C ALA A 234 20.73 -7.71 -43.92
N ASN A 235 20.31 -8.25 -45.07
CA ASN A 235 20.31 -7.51 -46.33
C ASN A 235 19.30 -6.36 -46.31
N GLN A 236 19.75 -5.20 -46.77
CA GLN A 236 18.95 -3.99 -46.91
C GLN A 236 18.28 -3.97 -48.28
N ARG A 237 17.11 -3.33 -48.41
CA ARG A 237 16.35 -3.35 -49.67
C ARG A 237 15.84 -1.96 -50.03
N VAL A 238 16.05 -1.57 -51.29
CA VAL A 238 15.61 -0.28 -51.82
C VAL A 238 14.74 -0.48 -53.05
N LYS A 239 13.60 0.21 -53.14
CA LYS A 239 12.71 0.14 -54.31
C LYS A 239 12.21 1.52 -54.70
N LYS A 240 12.23 1.83 -56.00
CA LYS A 240 11.62 3.06 -56.53
C LYS A 240 10.13 3.08 -56.22
N ALA A 241 9.65 4.25 -55.80
CA ALA A 241 8.27 4.51 -55.47
C ALA A 241 7.93 5.97 -55.80
N THR A 242 6.66 6.31 -55.70
CA THR A 242 6.21 7.70 -55.72
C THR A 242 5.43 8.00 -54.44
N PHE A 243 5.59 9.20 -53.90
CA PHE A 243 4.97 9.58 -52.63
C PHE A 243 4.11 10.83 -52.84
N VAL A 244 2.81 10.70 -52.60
CA VAL A 244 1.86 11.80 -52.83
C VAL A 244 1.92 12.77 -51.66
N THR A 245 2.24 14.04 -51.92
CA THR A 245 2.18 15.13 -50.93
C THR A 245 1.16 16.19 -51.34
N LYS A 246 0.91 17.19 -50.48
CA LYS A 246 0.03 18.33 -50.83
C LYS A 246 0.56 19.17 -51.98
N GLN A 247 1.88 19.22 -52.17
CA GLN A 247 2.53 20.03 -53.21
C GLN A 247 2.64 19.30 -54.56
N GLY A 248 2.27 18.03 -54.62
CA GLY A 248 2.38 17.19 -55.81
C GLY A 248 2.94 15.82 -55.49
N VAL A 249 3.14 14.99 -56.51
CA VAL A 249 3.69 13.63 -56.32
C VAL A 249 5.21 13.71 -56.40
N ARG A 250 5.89 13.27 -55.35
CA ARG A 250 7.35 13.26 -55.29
C ARG A 250 7.91 11.94 -55.81
N PRO A 251 8.99 11.95 -56.61
CA PRO A 251 9.77 10.73 -56.87
C PRO A 251 10.42 10.29 -55.55
N ALA A 252 10.39 9.00 -55.23
CA ALA A 252 10.84 8.50 -53.94
C ALA A 252 11.49 7.11 -54.00
N TYR A 253 12.20 6.76 -52.94
CA TYR A 253 12.69 5.42 -52.67
C TYR A 253 12.09 4.90 -51.36
N ARG A 254 11.51 3.69 -51.39
CA ARG A 254 11.26 2.91 -50.18
C ARG A 254 12.56 2.24 -49.79
N VAL A 255 12.97 2.38 -48.55
CA VAL A 255 14.15 1.74 -47.98
C VAL A 255 13.65 0.89 -46.81
N LEU A 256 13.83 -0.43 -46.92
CA LEU A 256 13.70 -1.35 -45.79
C LEU A 256 15.05 -1.40 -45.10
N TYR A 257 15.13 -0.73 -43.96
CA TYR A 257 16.34 -0.61 -43.17
C TYR A 257 16.20 -1.47 -41.91
N ILE A 258 17.02 -2.51 -41.80
CA ILE A 258 17.09 -3.39 -40.63
C ILE A 258 18.37 -3.03 -39.90
N GLU A 259 18.22 -2.29 -38.81
CA GLU A 259 19.31 -1.87 -37.94
C GLU A 259 19.71 -3.00 -36.99
N GLU A 260 18.71 -3.60 -36.33
CA GLU A 260 18.84 -4.77 -35.45
C GLU A 260 17.72 -5.78 -35.75
N LEU A 261 17.85 -7.04 -35.28
CA LEU A 261 16.85 -8.07 -35.54
C LEU A 261 15.45 -7.75 -34.95
N ASN A 262 15.41 -6.93 -33.90
CA ASN A 262 14.21 -6.41 -33.24
C ASN A 262 13.99 -4.90 -33.52
N LYS A 263 14.75 -4.29 -34.44
CA LYS A 263 14.67 -2.86 -34.77
C LYS A 263 14.80 -2.66 -36.27
N GLY A 264 13.66 -2.54 -36.95
CA GLY A 264 13.60 -2.40 -38.41
C GLY A 264 12.54 -1.39 -38.85
N TYR A 265 12.88 -0.60 -39.86
CA TYR A 265 12.04 0.49 -40.36
C TYR A 265 11.80 0.37 -41.86
N GLU A 266 10.64 0.84 -42.30
CA GLU A 266 10.44 1.23 -43.68
C GLU A 266 10.42 2.74 -43.77
N ILE A 267 11.39 3.29 -44.49
CA ILE A 267 11.61 4.72 -44.64
C ILE A 267 11.43 5.07 -46.12
N VAL A 268 10.65 6.12 -46.40
CA VAL A 268 10.49 6.68 -47.74
C VAL A 268 11.33 7.93 -47.83
N ILE A 269 12.32 7.92 -48.71
CA ILE A 269 13.22 9.05 -48.98
C ILE A 269 12.85 9.69 -50.31
N ASP A 270 12.81 11.02 -50.34
CA ASP A 270 12.65 11.79 -51.56
C ASP A 270 13.85 11.57 -52.50
N ALA A 271 13.57 11.14 -53.72
CA ALA A 271 14.61 10.77 -54.67
C ALA A 271 15.26 11.99 -55.37
N ALA A 272 14.72 13.20 -55.22
CA ALA A 272 15.30 14.42 -55.77
C ALA A 272 16.30 15.06 -54.80
N ASN A 273 15.98 15.11 -53.51
CA ASN A 273 16.76 15.86 -52.52
C ASN A 273 17.24 15.05 -51.30
N GLY A 274 16.75 13.82 -51.09
CA GLY A 274 17.14 12.96 -49.98
C GLY A 274 16.41 13.23 -48.66
N GLU A 275 15.35 14.05 -48.65
CA GLU A 275 14.55 14.29 -47.47
C GLU A 275 13.73 13.05 -47.06
N GLN A 276 13.56 12.83 -45.77
CA GLN A 276 12.67 11.80 -45.26
C GLN A 276 11.21 12.23 -45.41
N LEU A 277 10.45 11.49 -46.21
CA LEU A 277 9.03 11.74 -46.48
C LEU A 277 8.11 10.93 -45.55
N TYR A 278 8.52 9.72 -45.18
CA TYR A 278 7.73 8.82 -44.33
C TYR A 278 8.62 7.83 -43.59
N LYS A 279 8.24 7.45 -42.37
CA LYS A 279 8.88 6.38 -41.60
C LYS A 279 7.82 5.62 -40.82
N ARG A 280 7.90 4.28 -40.87
CA ARG A 280 7.16 3.39 -39.98
C ARG A 280 8.06 2.28 -39.44
N ASN A 281 7.76 1.83 -38.23
CA ASN A 281 8.33 0.60 -37.67
C ASN A 281 7.79 -0.63 -38.43
N LEU A 282 8.64 -1.63 -38.64
CA LEU A 282 8.31 -2.93 -39.24
C LEU A 282 8.19 -4.07 -38.22
N VAL A 283 8.53 -3.81 -36.96
CA VAL A 283 8.43 -4.75 -35.85
C VAL A 283 7.09 -4.52 -35.14
N ASN A 284 6.31 -5.59 -34.95
CA ASN A 284 5.10 -5.56 -34.12
C ASN A 284 5.51 -5.88 -32.69
N GLU A 285 5.13 -5.03 -31.73
CA GLU A 285 5.21 -5.33 -30.30
C GLU A 285 4.38 -6.59 -29.94
N LEU A 286 4.76 -7.26 -28.85
CA LEU A 286 4.11 -8.49 -28.34
C LEU A 286 2.59 -8.30 -28.26
N ALA A 287 1.84 -9.02 -29.08
CA ALA A 287 0.39 -8.92 -29.06
C ALA A 287 -0.16 -9.56 -27.78
N ASP A 288 -0.68 -8.72 -26.87
CA ASP A 288 -1.46 -9.07 -25.68
C ASP A 288 -0.69 -9.84 -24.59
N PRO A 289 0.34 -9.25 -23.94
CA PRO A 289 1.01 -9.91 -22.83
C PRO A 289 0.06 -10.13 -21.64
N GLU A 290 0.22 -11.27 -20.96
CA GLU A 290 -0.62 -11.72 -19.86
C GLU A 290 0.12 -12.66 -18.89
N GLY A 291 -0.40 -12.79 -17.67
CA GLY A 291 0.15 -13.68 -16.66
C GLY A 291 -0.92 -14.36 -15.81
N LEU A 292 -0.61 -15.56 -15.32
CA LEU A 292 -1.46 -16.34 -14.44
C LEU A 292 -1.16 -15.98 -12.98
N ILE A 293 -2.09 -15.29 -12.31
CA ILE A 293 -1.88 -14.65 -10.99
C ILE A 293 -3.03 -14.93 -10.02
N PHE A 294 -2.82 -14.65 -8.72
CA PHE A 294 -3.90 -14.55 -7.72
C PHE A 294 -4.27 -13.07 -7.51
N GLU A 295 -5.55 -12.74 -7.60
CA GLU A 295 -6.01 -11.35 -7.37
C GLU A 295 -6.02 -10.98 -5.89
N ASN A 296 -6.12 -11.99 -5.01
CA ASN A 296 -5.96 -11.87 -3.56
C ASN A 296 -4.84 -12.85 -3.13
N TYR A 297 -5.11 -13.80 -2.24
CA TYR A 297 -4.18 -14.87 -1.86
C TYR A 297 -4.69 -16.26 -2.24
N PRO A 298 -3.82 -17.28 -2.38
CA PRO A 298 -4.21 -18.65 -2.71
C PRO A 298 -5.24 -19.21 -1.73
N GLY A 299 -6.39 -19.67 -2.24
CA GLY A 299 -7.46 -20.23 -1.41
C GLY A 299 -8.43 -19.21 -0.82
N ALA A 300 -8.20 -17.89 -0.97
CA ALA A 300 -9.17 -16.88 -0.59
C ALA A 300 -10.55 -17.12 -1.25
N PRO A 301 -11.67 -16.86 -0.54
CA PRO A 301 -13.02 -17.05 -1.09
C PRO A 301 -13.26 -16.31 -2.42
N LYS A 302 -12.64 -15.14 -2.58
CA LYS A 302 -12.67 -14.31 -3.79
C LYS A 302 -11.24 -13.97 -4.20
N GLY A 303 -10.94 -14.02 -5.49
CA GLY A 303 -9.58 -13.79 -6.02
C GLY A 303 -8.55 -14.89 -5.71
N GLY A 304 -8.91 -15.93 -4.95
CA GLY A 304 -7.98 -16.98 -4.51
C GLY A 304 -7.79 -18.17 -5.46
N LYS A 305 -8.21 -18.04 -6.71
CA LYS A 305 -7.87 -18.97 -7.79
C LYS A 305 -6.98 -18.25 -8.78
N GLN A 306 -6.01 -18.97 -9.35
CA GLN A 306 -5.20 -18.42 -10.42
C GLN A 306 -6.08 -18.02 -11.61
N THR A 307 -5.95 -16.77 -12.05
CA THR A 307 -6.65 -16.22 -13.22
C THR A 307 -5.66 -15.52 -14.14
N VAL A 308 -5.95 -15.54 -15.45
CA VAL A 308 -5.12 -14.85 -16.44
C VAL A 308 -5.48 -13.36 -16.43
N LYS A 309 -4.47 -12.50 -16.28
CA LYS A 309 -4.59 -11.05 -16.31
C LYS A 309 -3.67 -10.44 -17.35
N SER A 310 -4.15 -9.38 -17.98
CA SER A 310 -3.35 -8.64 -18.97
C SER A 310 -2.23 -7.86 -18.30
N PHE A 311 -1.06 -7.85 -18.94
CA PHE A 311 0.12 -7.04 -18.58
C PHE A 311 0.26 -5.79 -19.46
N LYS A 312 -0.82 -5.38 -20.15
CA LYS A 312 -0.85 -4.13 -20.90
C LYS A 312 -0.80 -2.89 -20.00
N GLY A 313 -1.24 -3.02 -18.75
CA GLY A 313 -1.38 -1.91 -17.82
C GLY A 313 -2.42 -0.87 -18.22
N ASP A 314 -2.56 0.14 -17.37
CA ASP A 314 -3.21 1.39 -17.73
C ASP A 314 -2.25 2.21 -18.60
N LEU A 315 -2.63 2.47 -19.86
CA LEU A 315 -1.77 3.21 -20.80
C LEU A 315 -1.56 4.69 -20.43
N ASN A 316 -2.33 5.23 -19.47
CA ASN A 316 -2.06 6.57 -18.94
C ASN A 316 -0.87 6.57 -17.97
N ALA A 317 -0.82 5.58 -17.07
CA ALA A 317 0.23 5.41 -16.06
C ALA A 317 1.47 4.69 -16.62
N SER A 318 1.23 3.71 -17.50
CA SER A 318 2.22 2.83 -18.12
C SER A 318 2.11 2.91 -19.65
N PRO A 319 2.61 3.99 -20.30
CA PRO A 319 2.42 4.22 -21.74
C PRO A 319 2.97 3.13 -22.67
N GLU A 320 4.04 2.46 -22.24
CA GLU A 320 4.67 1.34 -22.97
C GLU A 320 4.17 -0.03 -22.49
N GLY A 321 3.16 -0.05 -21.61
CA GLY A 321 2.73 -1.22 -20.86
C GLY A 321 3.72 -1.63 -19.76
N TRP A 322 3.49 -2.80 -19.17
CA TRP A 322 4.29 -3.22 -18.00
C TRP A 322 5.59 -3.92 -18.37
N LEU A 323 5.76 -4.43 -19.59
CA LEU A 323 6.95 -5.18 -19.99
C LEU A 323 7.88 -4.34 -20.86
N THR A 324 9.19 -4.50 -20.68
CA THR A 324 10.20 -3.95 -21.59
C THR A 324 10.63 -5.04 -22.58
N PRO A 325 10.15 -5.04 -23.84
CA PRO A 325 10.56 -6.03 -24.83
C PRO A 325 12.01 -5.80 -25.30
N GLY A 326 12.64 -6.85 -25.84
CA GLY A 326 13.93 -6.73 -26.53
C GLY A 326 15.18 -6.62 -25.64
N THR A 327 15.08 -6.93 -24.35
CA THR A 327 16.26 -7.01 -23.48
C THR A 327 17.10 -8.26 -23.79
N PRO A 328 18.42 -8.31 -23.44
CA PRO A 328 19.22 -9.53 -23.54
C PRO A 328 18.68 -10.72 -22.73
N LEU A 329 17.81 -10.46 -21.75
CA LEU A 329 17.13 -11.48 -20.93
C LEU A 329 15.89 -12.07 -21.62
N GLY A 330 15.48 -11.51 -22.76
CA GLY A 330 14.20 -11.82 -23.41
C GLY A 330 13.03 -11.09 -22.72
N VAL A 331 11.82 -11.55 -23.02
CA VAL A 331 10.60 -11.05 -22.38
C VAL A 331 10.48 -11.74 -21.02
N THR A 332 10.58 -10.95 -19.95
CA THR A 332 10.66 -11.41 -18.56
C THR A 332 9.93 -10.44 -17.64
N THR A 333 9.87 -10.68 -16.34
CA THR A 333 9.27 -9.82 -15.30
C THR A 333 10.11 -8.55 -15.07
N LEU A 334 10.27 -7.75 -16.13
CA LEU A 334 11.06 -6.53 -16.19
C LEU A 334 10.32 -5.50 -17.06
N GLY A 335 10.15 -4.30 -16.51
CA GLY A 335 9.34 -3.23 -17.06
C GLY A 335 9.84 -1.83 -16.71
N ASN A 336 9.06 -0.82 -17.11
CA ASN A 336 9.31 0.56 -16.70
C ASN A 336 9.07 0.78 -15.21
N ASN A 337 8.08 0.11 -14.63
CA ASN A 337 7.65 0.37 -13.25
C ASN A 337 8.28 -0.63 -12.25
N ALA A 338 8.55 -1.87 -12.68
CA ALA A 338 9.01 -2.94 -11.80
C ALA A 338 10.02 -3.89 -12.46
N ASN A 339 10.83 -4.53 -11.62
CA ASN A 339 11.82 -5.55 -11.97
C ASN A 339 11.82 -6.64 -10.89
N SER A 340 11.11 -7.75 -11.14
CA SER A 340 10.94 -8.83 -10.15
C SER A 340 11.76 -10.08 -10.49
N TYR A 341 12.49 -10.62 -9.51
CA TYR A 341 13.40 -11.75 -9.68
C TYR A 341 13.71 -12.45 -8.35
N ALA A 342 14.25 -13.67 -8.40
CA ALA A 342 14.62 -14.44 -7.21
C ALA A 342 15.68 -13.72 -6.35
N ASN A 343 15.54 -13.75 -5.02
CA ASN A 343 16.49 -13.12 -4.11
C ASN A 343 16.88 -14.02 -2.93
N TRP A 344 17.27 -15.26 -3.21
CA TRP A 344 17.37 -16.29 -2.18
C TRP A 344 18.58 -16.17 -1.24
N SER A 345 19.71 -15.66 -1.73
CA SER A 345 20.98 -15.63 -0.98
C SER A 345 21.09 -14.49 0.02
N ASN A 346 20.27 -13.45 -0.12
CA ASN A 346 20.27 -12.28 0.74
C ASN A 346 18.83 -11.92 1.15
N PHE A 347 18.60 -11.63 2.43
CA PHE A 347 17.26 -11.27 2.90
C PHE A 347 17.01 -9.75 2.92
N LEU A 348 18.05 -8.89 2.93
CA LEU A 348 17.89 -7.43 3.06
C LEU A 348 18.26 -6.62 1.81
N ALA A 349 19.01 -7.20 0.89
CA ALA A 349 19.53 -6.47 -0.26
C ALA A 349 19.27 -7.21 -1.58
N PRO A 350 19.12 -6.46 -2.69
CA PRO A 350 19.11 -6.98 -4.04
C PRO A 350 20.34 -7.86 -4.34
N ALA A 351 20.08 -9.09 -4.72
CA ALA A 351 21.03 -10.12 -5.13
C ALA A 351 20.40 -10.97 -6.25
N ASP A 352 21.13 -11.97 -6.77
CA ASP A 352 20.57 -13.07 -7.57
C ASP A 352 19.72 -12.72 -8.81
N GLN A 353 19.89 -11.51 -9.38
CA GLN A 353 19.08 -10.99 -10.49
C GLN A 353 18.98 -11.89 -11.73
N ALA A 354 19.83 -12.90 -11.87
CA ALA A 354 19.81 -13.84 -12.99
C ALA A 354 18.55 -14.75 -13.02
N ALA A 355 18.03 -15.17 -11.86
CA ALA A 355 16.95 -16.16 -11.81
C ALA A 355 15.57 -15.49 -11.86
N ARG A 356 14.87 -15.67 -12.98
CA ARG A 356 13.54 -15.09 -13.28
C ARG A 356 12.86 -15.85 -14.43
N PRO A 357 11.52 -15.80 -14.57
CA PRO A 357 10.82 -16.42 -15.68
C PRO A 357 11.12 -15.75 -17.02
N VAL A 358 11.21 -16.52 -18.10
CA VAL A 358 11.28 -15.99 -19.48
C VAL A 358 10.07 -16.49 -20.26
N ALA A 359 9.30 -15.58 -20.84
CA ALA A 359 8.09 -15.85 -21.60
C ALA A 359 8.16 -15.14 -22.97
N PRO A 360 8.80 -15.74 -23.99
CA PRO A 360 9.10 -15.06 -25.26
C PRO A 360 7.90 -14.49 -26.02
N LEU A 361 6.70 -15.02 -25.77
CA LEU A 361 5.44 -14.57 -26.37
C LEU A 361 4.65 -13.61 -25.46
N GLY A 362 5.16 -13.27 -24.27
CA GLY A 362 4.44 -12.48 -23.28
C GLY A 362 3.40 -13.27 -22.48
N GLU A 363 3.38 -14.61 -22.58
CA GLU A 363 2.45 -15.51 -21.88
C GLU A 363 3.08 -16.09 -20.60
N PHE A 364 2.92 -15.43 -19.45
CA PHE A 364 3.45 -15.86 -18.15
C PHE A 364 2.50 -16.85 -17.44
N SER A 365 2.26 -18.00 -18.06
CA SER A 365 1.32 -19.03 -17.58
C SER A 365 1.99 -20.10 -16.72
N PHE A 366 2.41 -19.74 -15.49
CA PHE A 366 3.06 -20.67 -14.56
C PHE A 366 2.08 -21.13 -13.46
N THR A 367 1.86 -22.45 -13.36
CA THR A 367 0.99 -23.03 -12.33
C THR A 367 1.65 -22.96 -10.95
N PHE A 368 0.90 -22.47 -9.97
CA PHE A 368 1.27 -22.52 -8.56
C PHE A 368 1.08 -23.94 -8.00
N LYS A 369 2.14 -24.51 -7.43
CA LYS A 369 2.16 -25.85 -6.82
C LYS A 369 2.00 -25.82 -5.32
N ASN A 370 2.15 -24.66 -4.68
CA ASN A 370 2.15 -24.50 -3.23
C ASN A 370 3.25 -25.30 -2.54
N SER A 371 4.41 -25.40 -3.17
CA SER A 371 5.48 -26.33 -2.77
C SER A 371 5.99 -26.06 -1.36
N TRP A 372 6.10 -24.81 -0.92
CA TRP A 372 6.55 -24.49 0.43
C TRP A 372 5.62 -25.09 1.50
N GLN A 373 4.30 -24.97 1.30
CA GLN A 373 3.30 -25.55 2.20
C GLN A 373 3.25 -27.08 2.08
N GLU A 374 3.15 -27.61 0.86
CA GLU A 374 3.02 -29.06 0.61
C GLU A 374 4.25 -29.87 1.06
N THR A 375 5.39 -29.21 1.21
CA THR A 375 6.63 -29.83 1.67
C THR A 375 6.99 -29.53 3.12
N GLU A 376 6.14 -28.76 3.83
CA GLU A 376 6.38 -28.33 5.21
C GLU A 376 7.74 -27.65 5.39
N GLY A 377 8.06 -26.70 4.51
CA GLY A 377 9.26 -25.87 4.64
C GLY A 377 10.55 -26.48 4.08
N GLN A 378 10.49 -27.44 3.15
CA GLN A 378 11.71 -28.02 2.58
C GLN A 378 12.46 -27.02 1.70
N THR A 379 13.78 -26.93 1.92
CA THR A 379 14.70 -26.08 1.14
C THR A 379 15.41 -26.84 0.03
N THR A 380 15.20 -28.16 -0.09
CA THR A 380 15.73 -29.02 -1.16
C THR A 380 14.58 -29.59 -1.99
N PRO A 381 14.72 -29.74 -3.33
CA PRO A 381 13.62 -30.16 -4.20
C PRO A 381 12.90 -31.45 -3.77
N PRO A 382 11.55 -31.49 -3.79
CA PRO A 382 10.66 -30.36 -4.10
C PRO A 382 10.71 -29.27 -3.02
N SER A 383 10.74 -27.99 -3.42
CA SER A 383 10.91 -26.85 -2.51
C SER A 383 10.27 -25.57 -3.06
N TYR A 384 10.37 -24.45 -2.34
CA TYR A 384 9.93 -23.11 -2.78
C TYR A 384 10.37 -22.73 -4.21
N VAL A 385 11.52 -23.26 -4.67
CA VAL A 385 12.07 -23.03 -6.03
C VAL A 385 11.08 -23.47 -7.12
N ASP A 386 10.27 -24.48 -6.85
CA ASP A 386 9.27 -24.99 -7.80
C ASP A 386 8.19 -23.97 -8.16
N ASP A 387 7.99 -22.94 -7.32
CA ASP A 387 7.02 -21.86 -7.50
C ASP A 387 7.64 -20.53 -7.96
N LEU A 388 8.97 -20.44 -8.12
CA LEU A 388 9.69 -19.19 -8.46
C LEU A 388 9.04 -18.41 -9.62
N ASN A 389 8.72 -19.10 -10.71
CA ASN A 389 8.17 -18.44 -11.90
C ASN A 389 6.76 -17.90 -11.65
N SER A 390 5.95 -18.61 -10.87
CA SER A 390 4.61 -18.16 -10.47
C SER A 390 4.71 -16.98 -9.50
N ALA A 391 5.60 -17.06 -8.51
CA ALA A 391 5.85 -16.02 -7.51
C ALA A 391 6.34 -14.73 -8.17
N SER A 392 7.35 -14.82 -9.05
CA SER A 392 7.88 -13.67 -9.80
C SER A 392 6.82 -13.01 -10.68
N THR A 393 5.96 -13.81 -11.32
CA THR A 393 4.85 -13.30 -12.16
C THR A 393 3.79 -12.60 -11.30
N ASN A 394 3.48 -13.15 -10.12
CA ASN A 394 2.48 -12.61 -9.20
C ASN A 394 2.95 -11.28 -8.56
N LEU A 395 4.17 -11.24 -8.02
CA LEU A 395 4.75 -10.02 -7.46
C LEU A 395 4.85 -8.91 -8.52
N PHE A 396 5.32 -9.25 -9.73
CA PHE A 396 5.42 -8.31 -10.84
C PHE A 396 4.06 -7.71 -11.23
N TYR A 397 3.01 -8.53 -11.28
CA TYR A 397 1.64 -8.06 -11.52
C TYR A 397 1.20 -7.06 -10.46
N HIS A 398 1.35 -7.39 -9.18
CA HIS A 398 0.86 -6.56 -8.08
C HIS A 398 1.62 -5.24 -7.92
N HIS A 399 2.95 -5.23 -8.12
CA HIS A 399 3.72 -3.98 -8.17
C HIS A 399 3.28 -3.04 -9.30
N ASN A 400 3.08 -3.57 -10.52
CA ASN A 400 2.62 -2.74 -11.63
C ASN A 400 1.15 -2.28 -11.45
N LEU A 401 0.30 -3.12 -10.87
CA LEU A 401 -1.07 -2.76 -10.53
C LEU A 401 -1.11 -1.58 -9.55
N PHE A 402 -0.29 -1.62 -8.50
CA PHE A 402 -0.25 -0.56 -7.49
C PHE A 402 0.49 0.71 -7.97
N HIS A 403 1.46 0.57 -8.87
CA HIS A 403 1.97 1.70 -9.63
C HIS A 403 0.83 2.44 -10.36
N ASP A 404 0.06 1.72 -11.19
CA ASP A 404 -1.01 2.33 -12.00
C ASP A 404 -2.15 2.87 -11.12
N TYR A 405 -2.47 2.20 -10.01
CA TYR A 405 -3.47 2.65 -9.05
C TYR A 405 -3.06 3.99 -8.40
N TYR A 406 -1.84 4.10 -7.86
CA TYR A 406 -1.37 5.35 -7.24
C TYR A 406 -1.12 6.46 -8.24
N TYR A 407 -0.68 6.13 -9.47
CA TYR A 407 -0.58 7.11 -10.55
C TYR A 407 -1.91 7.83 -10.79
N ASN A 408 -3.01 7.06 -10.84
CA ASN A 408 -4.35 7.59 -11.04
C ASN A 408 -4.89 8.37 -9.83
N LEU A 409 -4.32 8.16 -8.64
CA LEU A 409 -4.64 8.96 -7.45
C LEU A 409 -3.81 10.24 -7.34
N GLY A 410 -2.69 10.35 -8.07
CA GLY A 410 -1.87 11.56 -8.14
C GLY A 410 -0.36 11.35 -7.95
N TRP A 411 0.09 10.12 -7.64
CA TRP A 411 1.52 9.81 -7.48
C TRP A 411 2.19 9.58 -8.84
N THR A 412 2.51 10.69 -9.49
CA THR A 412 3.06 10.77 -10.85
C THR A 412 4.59 10.90 -10.84
N GLU A 413 5.19 10.99 -12.03
CA GLU A 413 6.63 11.16 -12.23
C GLU A 413 7.19 12.34 -11.43
N ALA A 414 6.54 13.51 -11.50
CA ALA A 414 6.97 14.71 -10.78
C ALA A 414 6.79 14.62 -9.25
N ALA A 415 5.97 13.68 -8.79
CA ALA A 415 5.75 13.40 -7.38
C ALA A 415 6.66 12.28 -6.85
N GLY A 416 7.68 11.87 -7.63
CA GLY A 416 8.67 10.87 -7.23
C GLY A 416 8.11 9.45 -7.16
N ASN A 417 7.30 9.05 -8.14
CA ASN A 417 6.87 7.66 -8.32
C ASN A 417 8.05 6.75 -8.73
N LEU A 418 7.80 5.44 -8.89
CA LEU A 418 8.85 4.46 -9.19
C LEU A 418 8.84 4.10 -10.69
N GLN A 419 9.69 4.77 -11.48
CA GLN A 419 9.77 4.55 -12.93
C GLN A 419 11.20 4.62 -13.47
N TYR A 420 11.57 3.66 -14.31
CA TYR A 420 12.85 3.69 -15.01
C TYR A 420 12.95 4.88 -15.99
N ASN A 421 11.87 5.18 -16.70
CA ASN A 421 11.76 6.32 -17.60
C ASN A 421 10.51 7.13 -17.28
N ASN A 422 10.70 8.43 -17.06
CA ASN A 422 9.63 9.38 -16.71
C ASN A 422 9.05 10.09 -17.95
N PHE A 423 9.50 9.74 -19.16
CA PHE A 423 9.00 10.28 -20.42
C PHE A 423 9.03 11.82 -20.52
N GLY A 424 9.95 12.46 -19.80
CA GLY A 424 10.07 13.92 -19.75
C GLY A 424 8.98 14.64 -18.96
N LYS A 425 8.19 13.93 -18.13
CA LYS A 425 7.07 14.51 -17.36
C LYS A 425 7.47 15.10 -15.99
N GLY A 426 8.73 15.00 -15.59
CA GLY A 426 9.25 15.51 -14.31
C GLY A 426 9.87 14.41 -13.44
N GLY A 427 10.34 14.79 -12.25
CA GLY A 427 11.01 13.88 -11.31
C GLY A 427 12.35 13.34 -11.81
N LEU A 428 12.91 12.40 -11.06
CA LEU A 428 14.14 11.69 -11.40
C LEU A 428 13.82 10.23 -11.73
N GLY A 429 13.87 9.87 -13.01
CA GLY A 429 13.68 8.48 -13.42
C GLY A 429 14.89 7.60 -13.12
N GLY A 430 14.76 6.32 -13.42
CA GLY A 430 15.80 5.30 -13.23
C GLY A 430 15.57 4.43 -12.00
N ASP A 431 14.38 4.49 -11.41
CA ASP A 431 14.10 3.97 -10.08
C ASP A 431 12.88 3.02 -10.00
N ALA A 432 12.64 2.27 -11.09
CA ALA A 432 11.71 1.15 -11.09
C ALA A 432 11.92 0.24 -9.86
N ILE A 433 10.82 -0.19 -9.22
CA ILE A 433 10.90 -1.01 -8.01
C ILE A 433 11.59 -2.35 -8.31
N LEU A 434 12.50 -2.78 -7.44
CA LEU A 434 13.03 -4.14 -7.48
C LEU A 434 12.18 -5.05 -6.58
N GLY A 435 11.52 -6.04 -7.17
CA GLY A 435 10.76 -7.05 -6.44
C GLY A 435 11.63 -8.25 -6.12
N LEU A 436 11.99 -8.42 -4.84
CA LEU A 436 12.86 -9.47 -4.36
C LEU A 436 12.02 -10.68 -3.95
N VAL A 437 11.87 -11.61 -4.90
CA VAL A 437 11.02 -12.81 -4.79
C VAL A 437 11.69 -13.82 -3.87
N GLN A 438 10.93 -14.33 -2.90
CA GLN A 438 11.35 -15.32 -1.91
C GLN A 438 12.67 -14.89 -1.23
N ALA A 439 12.73 -13.62 -0.83
CA ALA A 439 13.93 -13.00 -0.30
C ALA A 439 14.45 -13.79 0.91
N GLY A 440 15.75 -14.10 0.91
CA GLY A 440 16.36 -14.88 2.00
C GLY A 440 15.92 -16.34 2.10
N ALA A 441 15.27 -16.93 1.08
CA ALA A 441 14.84 -18.33 1.15
C ALA A 441 15.97 -19.31 1.51
N VAL A 442 17.22 -19.03 1.14
CA VAL A 442 18.41 -19.82 1.53
C VAL A 442 19.05 -19.32 2.83
N SER A 443 19.23 -18.00 2.98
CA SER A 443 20.07 -17.43 4.04
C SER A 443 19.32 -16.99 5.31
N GLY A 444 18.00 -16.83 5.21
CA GLY A 444 17.16 -16.25 6.25
C GLY A 444 16.42 -17.24 7.14
N GLY A 445 16.56 -18.56 6.92
CA GLY A 445 15.90 -19.61 7.70
C GLY A 445 16.60 -19.94 9.03
N ALA A 446 16.33 -21.14 9.56
CA ALA A 446 16.96 -21.62 10.79
C ALA A 446 18.50 -21.52 10.77
N PRO A 447 19.15 -21.22 11.92
CA PRO A 447 18.56 -21.09 13.26
C PRO A 447 18.13 -19.66 13.63
N THR A 448 18.41 -18.64 12.81
CA THR A 448 18.18 -17.24 13.16
C THR A 448 16.85 -16.69 12.67
N TYR A 449 16.28 -17.26 11.60
CA TYR A 449 14.98 -16.88 11.03
C TYR A 449 14.87 -15.40 10.61
N THR A 450 15.99 -14.74 10.31
CA THR A 450 16.05 -13.31 10.00
C THR A 450 15.47 -12.93 8.63
N GLY A 451 15.20 -13.91 7.77
CA GLY A 451 14.53 -13.73 6.48
C GLY A 451 13.34 -14.68 6.35
N ARG A 452 12.52 -14.75 7.41
CA ARG A 452 11.27 -15.50 7.50
C ARG A 452 10.21 -14.65 8.19
N ASP A 453 8.96 -15.01 7.95
CA ASP A 453 7.79 -14.47 8.64
C ASP A 453 7.69 -12.95 8.66
N ASN A 454 8.08 -12.33 7.54
CA ASN A 454 8.00 -10.90 7.36
C ASN A 454 7.95 -10.52 5.87
N ALA A 455 7.81 -9.24 5.60
CA ALA A 455 8.17 -8.60 4.35
C ALA A 455 8.81 -7.25 4.70
N TYR A 456 9.33 -6.54 3.71
CA TYR A 456 9.78 -5.16 3.92
C TYR A 456 9.84 -4.39 2.61
N MET A 457 9.84 -3.07 2.74
CA MET A 457 10.16 -2.11 1.70
C MET A 457 11.32 -1.23 2.14
N LEU A 458 12.34 -1.13 1.29
CA LEU A 458 13.39 -0.13 1.43
C LEU A 458 13.20 0.93 0.37
N THR A 459 12.75 2.10 0.80
CA THR A 459 12.50 3.26 -0.07
C THR A 459 13.70 4.19 -0.09
N LEU A 460 14.32 4.32 -1.25
CA LEU A 460 15.39 5.29 -1.51
C LEU A 460 14.82 6.60 -2.08
N PRO A 461 15.56 7.71 -2.03
CA PRO A 461 15.16 8.97 -2.67
C PRO A 461 14.86 8.84 -4.16
N ASP A 462 14.14 9.82 -4.72
CA ASP A 462 13.76 9.89 -6.14
C ASP A 462 14.98 9.68 -7.07
N GLY A 463 14.83 8.85 -8.11
CA GLY A 463 15.91 8.49 -9.03
C GLY A 463 16.84 7.36 -8.58
N LEU A 464 16.62 6.77 -7.40
CA LEU A 464 17.31 5.56 -6.95
C LEU A 464 16.33 4.38 -6.79
N PRO A 465 16.59 3.22 -7.42
CA PRO A 465 15.70 2.05 -7.31
C PRO A 465 15.48 1.63 -5.86
N SER A 466 14.21 1.70 -5.44
CA SER A 466 13.74 1.13 -4.16
C SER A 466 13.44 -0.36 -4.34
N TRP A 467 13.35 -1.13 -3.26
CA TRP A 467 13.07 -2.56 -3.35
C TRP A 467 12.20 -3.09 -2.22
N SER A 468 11.31 -4.02 -2.57
CA SER A 468 10.51 -4.76 -1.61
C SER A 468 10.92 -6.23 -1.59
N GLY A 469 11.01 -6.81 -0.40
CA GLY A 469 11.37 -8.21 -0.18
C GLY A 469 10.22 -9.00 0.42
N MET A 470 9.76 -10.01 -0.31
CA MET A 470 8.72 -10.94 0.15
C MET A 470 9.39 -12.18 0.74
N PHE A 471 9.12 -12.51 2.00
CA PHE A 471 9.69 -13.72 2.61
C PHE A 471 8.78 -14.94 2.46
N LEU A 472 9.40 -16.10 2.65
CA LEU A 472 8.69 -17.31 3.03
C LEU A 472 8.28 -17.21 4.50
N TRP A 473 7.08 -17.66 4.80
CA TRP A 473 6.49 -17.72 6.13
C TRP A 473 6.44 -19.18 6.61
N GLU A 474 6.72 -19.44 7.87
CA GLU A 474 6.70 -20.76 8.49
C GLU A 474 6.39 -20.71 10.00
N PRO A 475 5.85 -21.78 10.61
CA PRO A 475 5.66 -21.80 12.05
C PRO A 475 7.00 -21.84 12.80
N ILE A 476 7.28 -20.80 13.58
CA ILE A 476 8.40 -20.70 14.54
C ILE A 476 7.85 -20.83 15.97
N PRO A 477 8.08 -21.97 16.65
CA PRO A 477 7.56 -22.22 17.99
C PRO A 477 7.91 -21.13 19.02
N GLY A 478 6.89 -20.60 19.69
CA GLY A 478 7.06 -19.58 20.71
C GLY A 478 7.56 -18.23 20.18
N ALA A 479 7.36 -17.95 18.89
CA ALA A 479 7.54 -16.66 18.24
C ALA A 479 6.38 -16.32 17.27
N PHE A 480 6.13 -17.17 16.27
CA PHE A 480 5.11 -16.98 15.24
C PHE A 480 4.54 -18.35 14.81
N GLU A 481 3.27 -18.64 15.06
CA GLU A 481 2.63 -19.94 14.79
C GLU A 481 1.68 -19.90 13.58
N GLY A 482 2.08 -19.20 12.52
CA GLY A 482 1.32 -19.07 11.27
C GLY A 482 1.35 -20.33 10.40
N ASN A 483 1.27 -20.13 9.08
CA ASN A 483 1.30 -21.20 8.09
C ASN A 483 2.63 -21.22 7.35
N TYR A 484 3.00 -22.38 6.82
CA TYR A 484 3.94 -22.41 5.69
C TYR A 484 3.27 -21.74 4.49
N ALA A 485 3.71 -20.53 4.15
CA ALA A 485 3.15 -19.74 3.06
C ALA A 485 4.26 -18.97 2.34
N ASP A 486 4.07 -18.68 1.05
CA ASP A 486 4.98 -17.84 0.29
C ASP A 486 4.38 -16.43 0.16
N GLY A 487 5.04 -15.42 0.75
CA GLY A 487 4.57 -14.05 0.85
C GLY A 487 4.38 -13.37 -0.51
N ASP A 488 5.06 -13.85 -1.56
CA ASP A 488 4.89 -13.38 -2.95
C ASP A 488 3.47 -13.59 -3.51
N PHE A 489 2.61 -14.29 -2.77
CA PHE A 489 1.22 -14.54 -3.13
C PHE A 489 0.18 -13.88 -2.22
N ASP A 490 0.57 -13.14 -1.17
CA ASP A 490 -0.38 -12.36 -0.38
C ASP A 490 -0.48 -10.93 -0.92
N ALA A 491 -1.53 -10.67 -1.71
CA ALA A 491 -1.75 -9.34 -2.27
C ALA A 491 -1.79 -8.24 -1.20
N GLY A 492 -2.37 -8.50 -0.03
CA GLY A 492 -2.45 -7.51 1.06
C GLY A 492 -1.09 -7.09 1.58
N ILE A 493 -0.17 -8.04 1.75
CA ILE A 493 1.22 -7.77 2.16
C ILE A 493 1.97 -7.01 1.07
N ILE A 494 1.86 -7.43 -0.20
CA ILE A 494 2.52 -6.74 -1.32
C ILE A 494 2.05 -5.28 -1.42
N TYR A 495 0.76 -5.03 -1.21
CA TYR A 495 0.19 -3.68 -1.22
C TYR A 495 0.64 -2.85 -0.02
N HIS A 496 0.75 -3.46 1.15
CA HIS A 496 1.33 -2.82 2.33
C HIS A 496 2.76 -2.34 2.03
N GLU A 497 3.63 -3.24 1.56
CA GLU A 497 5.02 -2.88 1.28
C GLU A 497 5.15 -1.81 0.19
N TYR A 498 4.35 -1.89 -0.88
CA TYR A 498 4.38 -0.88 -1.93
C TYR A 498 3.94 0.51 -1.42
N SER A 499 3.10 0.55 -0.39
CA SER A 499 2.60 1.81 0.20
C SER A 499 3.64 2.51 1.07
N HIS A 500 4.63 1.80 1.63
CA HIS A 500 5.79 2.46 2.24
C HIS A 500 6.56 3.31 1.23
N ALA A 501 6.61 2.87 -0.04
CA ALA A 501 7.24 3.63 -1.11
C ALA A 501 6.51 4.95 -1.34
N LEU A 502 5.18 4.89 -1.42
CA LEU A 502 4.30 6.03 -1.57
C LEU A 502 4.50 7.03 -0.41
N SER A 503 4.30 6.58 0.82
CA SER A 503 4.32 7.44 2.00
C SER A 503 5.70 8.05 2.25
N THR A 504 6.77 7.27 2.08
CA THR A 504 8.15 7.76 2.26
C THR A 504 8.57 8.77 1.19
N ARG A 505 8.04 8.67 -0.05
CA ARG A 505 8.32 9.62 -1.14
C ARG A 505 7.46 10.88 -1.06
N LEU A 506 6.21 10.76 -0.61
CA LEU A 506 5.25 11.87 -0.63
C LEU A 506 5.23 12.72 0.62
N VAL A 507 5.36 12.14 1.83
CA VAL A 507 5.17 12.91 3.06
C VAL A 507 6.22 14.03 3.13
N SER A 508 5.74 15.28 3.19
CA SER A 508 6.56 16.49 3.12
C SER A 508 7.56 16.54 1.93
N GLY A 509 7.28 15.82 0.84
CA GLY A 509 8.17 15.72 -0.33
C GLY A 509 9.35 14.74 -0.17
N GLY A 510 9.34 13.89 0.86
CA GLY A 510 10.28 12.79 1.05
C GLY A 510 11.07 12.84 2.37
N GLU A 511 11.63 11.70 2.78
CA GLU A 511 12.57 11.57 3.92
C GLU A 511 11.99 12.08 5.27
N ALA A 512 10.71 11.82 5.53
CA ALA A 512 9.95 12.49 6.60
C ALA A 512 9.18 11.55 7.54
N LEU A 513 9.53 10.27 7.61
CA LEU A 513 8.87 9.25 8.44
C LEU A 513 9.83 8.61 9.46
N GLY A 514 10.73 9.40 10.04
CA GLY A 514 11.78 8.93 10.95
C GLY A 514 11.41 8.96 12.44
N SER A 515 10.34 9.66 12.80
CA SER A 515 9.82 9.73 14.19
C SER A 515 8.79 8.64 14.49
N HIS A 516 8.56 8.33 15.77
CA HIS A 516 7.68 7.24 16.20
C HIS A 516 6.29 7.23 15.56
N GLN A 517 5.48 8.29 15.75
CA GLN A 517 4.14 8.41 15.17
C GLN A 517 4.20 8.45 13.64
N SER A 518 5.21 9.09 13.04
CA SER A 518 5.33 9.16 11.58
C SER A 518 5.64 7.79 10.96
N GLY A 519 6.53 6.99 11.56
CA GLY A 519 6.79 5.62 11.17
C GLY A 519 5.57 4.73 11.37
N SER A 520 4.84 4.93 12.49
CA SER A 520 3.57 4.26 12.77
C SER A 520 2.53 4.57 11.69
N MET A 521 2.39 5.82 11.26
CA MET A 521 1.51 6.15 10.14
C MET A 521 1.99 5.50 8.83
N GLY A 522 3.31 5.36 8.63
CA GLY A 522 3.93 4.56 7.57
C GLY A 522 3.33 3.16 7.45
N GLU A 523 3.35 2.42 8.56
CA GLU A 523 2.73 1.10 8.72
C GLU A 523 1.21 1.15 8.49
N GLY A 524 0.55 2.15 9.10
CA GLY A 524 -0.91 2.30 9.04
C GLY A 524 -1.43 2.61 7.63
N TRP A 525 -0.71 3.38 6.82
CA TRP A 525 -1.06 3.61 5.41
C TRP A 525 -0.91 2.33 4.59
N GLY A 526 0.11 1.50 4.87
CA GLY A 526 0.28 0.20 4.22
C GLY A 526 -0.92 -0.70 4.42
N ASP A 527 -1.34 -0.86 5.68
CA ASP A 527 -2.54 -1.62 6.03
C ASP A 527 -3.80 -1.01 5.39
N TRP A 528 -3.96 0.31 5.50
CA TRP A 528 -5.16 0.98 5.02
C TRP A 528 -5.32 0.88 3.51
N TYR A 529 -4.30 1.19 2.70
CA TYR A 529 -4.40 1.13 1.24
C TYR A 529 -4.57 -0.31 0.74
N GLY A 530 -3.82 -1.26 1.31
CA GLY A 530 -3.94 -2.66 0.95
C GLY A 530 -5.34 -3.20 1.20
N MET A 531 -5.88 -2.98 2.40
CA MET A 531 -7.23 -3.42 2.76
C MET A 531 -8.31 -2.63 2.03
N HIS A 532 -8.13 -1.32 1.83
CA HIS A 532 -9.05 -0.48 1.08
C HIS A 532 -9.24 -1.04 -0.33
N TYR A 533 -8.13 -1.28 -1.05
CA TYR A 533 -8.17 -1.78 -2.42
C TYR A 533 -8.87 -3.14 -2.49
N LEU A 534 -8.55 -4.06 -1.58
CA LEU A 534 -9.16 -5.39 -1.56
C LEU A 534 -10.67 -5.35 -1.25
N ILE A 535 -11.12 -4.53 -0.29
CA ILE A 535 -12.54 -4.37 0.05
C ILE A 535 -13.31 -3.65 -1.07
N LYS A 536 -12.76 -2.57 -1.62
CA LYS A 536 -13.37 -1.79 -2.70
C LYS A 536 -13.61 -2.65 -3.93
N ASN A 537 -12.64 -3.50 -4.28
CA ASN A 537 -12.75 -4.44 -5.42
C ASN A 537 -13.48 -5.75 -5.06
N GLY A 538 -13.98 -5.90 -3.83
CA GLY A 538 -14.73 -7.06 -3.39
C GLY A 538 -13.91 -8.35 -3.35
N LEU A 539 -12.60 -8.25 -3.13
CA LEU A 539 -11.67 -9.37 -3.01
C LEU A 539 -11.58 -9.92 -1.57
N GLN A 540 -11.93 -9.09 -0.59
CA GLN A 540 -12.16 -9.50 0.79
C GLN A 540 -13.53 -9.00 1.28
N ASP A 541 -14.05 -9.61 2.34
CA ASP A 541 -15.29 -9.18 3.02
C ASP A 541 -15.00 -8.40 4.30
N LYS A 542 -13.86 -8.67 4.95
CA LYS A 542 -13.32 -7.94 6.10
C LYS A 542 -11.90 -7.46 5.82
N PRO A 543 -11.48 -6.28 6.30
CA PRO A 543 -10.14 -5.73 6.12
C PRO A 543 -9.12 -6.43 7.04
N VAL A 544 -8.74 -7.65 6.68
CA VAL A 544 -7.83 -8.49 7.48
C VAL A 544 -6.46 -8.59 6.82
N VAL A 545 -5.44 -8.10 7.53
CA VAL A 545 -4.05 -8.05 7.04
C VAL A 545 -3.35 -9.38 7.30
N GLY A 546 -2.76 -9.97 6.25
CA GLY A 546 -1.96 -11.19 6.37
C GLY A 546 -2.74 -12.47 6.73
N ALA A 547 -4.02 -12.56 6.35
CA ALA A 547 -4.85 -13.73 6.64
C ALA A 547 -4.25 -15.06 6.12
N TYR A 548 -3.59 -15.02 4.97
CA TYR A 548 -2.97 -16.19 4.34
C TYR A 548 -1.79 -16.74 5.15
N VAL A 549 -0.84 -15.86 5.47
CA VAL A 549 0.42 -16.23 6.13
C VAL A 549 0.21 -16.60 7.59
N THR A 550 -0.80 -16.03 8.25
CA THR A 550 -1.15 -16.35 9.64
C THR A 550 -2.12 -17.53 9.76
N GLY A 551 -2.93 -17.78 8.73
CA GLY A 551 -4.07 -18.69 8.80
C GLY A 551 -5.20 -18.19 9.70
N ASN A 552 -5.26 -16.88 9.95
CA ASN A 552 -6.27 -16.23 10.77
C ASN A 552 -7.09 -15.27 9.89
N GLU A 553 -8.28 -15.69 9.49
CA GLU A 553 -9.21 -14.87 8.68
C GLU A 553 -10.05 -13.89 9.52
N GLU A 554 -9.91 -13.88 10.85
CA GLU A 554 -10.62 -12.96 11.75
C GLU A 554 -9.81 -11.69 12.02
N ALA A 555 -8.55 -11.84 12.47
CA ALA A 555 -7.68 -10.72 12.84
C ALA A 555 -6.38 -10.66 12.03
N GLY A 556 -5.96 -11.76 11.40
CA GLY A 556 -4.73 -11.81 10.64
C GLY A 556 -3.49 -11.65 11.53
N ILE A 557 -2.57 -10.76 11.16
CA ILE A 557 -1.33 -10.48 11.91
C ILE A 557 -1.47 -9.40 12.99
N ARG A 558 -2.52 -8.58 12.87
CA ARG A 558 -2.89 -7.50 13.80
C ARG A 558 -3.75 -8.05 14.94
N SER A 559 -4.05 -7.22 15.94
CA SER A 559 -4.92 -7.63 17.07
C SER A 559 -6.41 -7.65 16.70
N TYR A 560 -6.84 -6.83 15.74
CA TYR A 560 -8.20 -6.79 15.21
C TYR A 560 -8.18 -6.55 13.69
N SER A 561 -9.28 -6.84 12.99
CA SER A 561 -9.52 -6.29 11.66
C SER A 561 -9.76 -4.77 11.74
N LEU A 562 -9.41 -4.02 10.69
CA LEU A 562 -9.48 -2.54 10.73
C LEU A 562 -10.88 -1.98 11.03
N ASP A 563 -11.94 -2.72 10.72
CA ASP A 563 -13.34 -2.34 10.97
C ASP A 563 -13.83 -2.67 12.38
N GLU A 564 -13.15 -3.54 13.12
CA GLU A 564 -13.51 -3.96 14.48
C GLU A 564 -12.57 -3.35 15.54
N ALA A 565 -11.45 -2.76 15.12
CA ALA A 565 -10.46 -2.14 16.00
C ALA A 565 -11.07 -1.02 16.89
N PRO A 566 -10.96 -1.12 18.23
CA PRO A 566 -11.55 -0.16 19.17
C PRO A 566 -10.65 1.05 19.45
N TYR A 567 -9.51 1.16 18.75
CA TYR A 567 -8.47 2.14 19.05
C TYR A 567 -8.91 3.59 18.91
N THR A 568 -8.25 4.42 19.71
CA THR A 568 -8.32 5.87 19.73
C THR A 568 -6.91 6.45 19.76
N TYR A 569 -6.77 7.74 19.54
CA TYR A 569 -5.47 8.40 19.58
C TYR A 569 -4.76 8.30 20.94
N GLY A 570 -5.51 8.18 22.03
CA GLY A 570 -4.93 7.98 23.37
C GLY A 570 -4.34 6.60 23.59
N ASP A 571 -4.46 5.68 22.62
CA ASP A 571 -3.95 4.32 22.73
C ASP A 571 -2.50 4.18 22.25
N ILE A 572 -1.77 5.26 21.91
CA ILE A 572 -0.34 5.12 21.54
C ILE A 572 0.44 4.42 22.66
N GLY A 573 1.11 3.31 22.31
CA GLY A 573 1.84 2.46 23.25
C GLY A 573 1.01 1.38 23.96
N TYR A 574 -0.28 1.23 23.63
CA TYR A 574 -1.20 0.30 24.30
C TYR A 574 -0.84 -1.19 24.13
N ASP A 575 -0.25 -1.59 23.00
CA ASP A 575 -0.11 -3.01 22.64
C ASP A 575 0.94 -3.72 23.49
N VAL A 576 0.95 -5.05 23.50
CA VAL A 576 1.89 -5.88 24.26
C VAL A 576 3.36 -5.50 24.03
N GLY A 577 3.73 -4.91 22.88
CA GLY A 577 5.07 -4.42 22.57
C GLY A 577 5.45 -3.08 23.22
N GLY A 578 4.48 -2.33 23.75
CA GLY A 578 4.68 -0.91 24.08
C GLY A 578 4.66 -0.04 22.81
N PRO A 579 5.22 1.18 22.86
CA PRO A 579 5.39 2.01 21.68
C PRO A 579 6.22 1.29 20.63
N GLU A 580 5.57 0.92 19.52
CA GLU A 580 6.17 0.17 18.43
C GLU A 580 5.39 0.47 17.14
N VAL A 581 6.11 0.78 16.06
CA VAL A 581 5.49 1.37 14.86
C VAL A 581 4.43 0.51 14.20
N HIS A 582 4.58 -0.82 14.17
CA HIS A 582 3.56 -1.69 13.61
C HIS A 582 2.31 -1.68 14.50
N SER A 583 2.50 -1.70 15.82
CA SER A 583 1.42 -1.76 16.81
C SER A 583 0.63 -0.45 16.89
N ASP A 584 1.32 0.69 16.86
CA ASP A 584 0.70 2.02 16.85
C ASP A 584 0.22 2.42 15.45
N GLY A 585 0.76 1.80 14.40
CA GLY A 585 0.24 1.93 13.03
C GLY A 585 -1.16 1.37 12.87
N ASP A 586 -1.52 0.33 13.63
CA ASP A 586 -2.89 -0.20 13.67
C ASP A 586 -3.91 0.87 14.12
N ILE A 587 -3.50 1.79 15.01
CA ILE A 587 -4.34 2.91 15.48
C ILE A 587 -4.64 3.84 14.30
N TRP A 588 -3.61 4.24 13.56
CA TRP A 588 -3.78 5.12 12.40
C TRP A 588 -4.62 4.46 11.28
N ALA A 589 -4.35 3.19 10.97
CA ALA A 589 -5.12 2.44 9.99
C ALA A 589 -6.61 2.35 10.38
N ALA A 590 -6.90 2.07 11.65
CA ALA A 590 -8.27 2.02 12.17
C ALA A 590 -8.97 3.39 12.13
N ILE A 591 -8.25 4.48 12.45
CA ILE A 591 -8.76 5.85 12.35
C ILE A 591 -9.14 6.20 10.91
N LEU A 592 -8.25 5.92 9.94
CA LEU A 592 -8.53 6.16 8.53
C LEU A 592 -9.65 5.25 8.00
N TRP A 593 -9.76 4.03 8.51
CA TRP A 593 -10.87 3.13 8.19
C TRP A 593 -12.20 3.69 8.69
N HIS A 594 -12.23 4.19 9.92
CA HIS A 594 -13.39 4.84 10.53
C HIS A 594 -13.79 6.13 9.78
N MET A 595 -12.81 6.92 9.33
CA MET A 595 -13.04 8.08 8.45
C MET A 595 -13.71 7.67 7.15
N ARG A 596 -13.17 6.64 6.49
CA ARG A 596 -13.75 6.09 5.25
C ARG A 596 -15.20 5.64 5.45
N GLU A 597 -15.50 4.89 6.51
CA GLU A 597 -16.87 4.42 6.77
C GLU A 597 -17.84 5.57 7.07
N ASN A 598 -17.40 6.63 7.76
CA ASN A 598 -18.22 7.83 7.95
C ASN A 598 -18.52 8.53 6.62
N LEU A 599 -17.52 8.70 5.75
CA LEU A 599 -17.71 9.27 4.42
C LEU A 599 -18.63 8.41 3.55
N ILE A 600 -18.52 7.09 3.62
CA ILE A 600 -19.43 6.16 2.92
C ILE A 600 -20.86 6.28 3.43
N ALA A 601 -21.04 6.38 4.76
CA ALA A 601 -22.36 6.52 5.35
C ALA A 601 -23.06 7.81 4.93
N GLU A 602 -22.30 8.90 4.72
CA GLU A 602 -22.83 10.22 4.39
C GLU A 602 -23.00 10.45 2.88
N TYR A 603 -22.02 10.04 2.07
CA TYR A 603 -21.95 10.33 0.64
C TYR A 603 -22.23 9.10 -0.26
N GLY A 604 -22.37 7.92 0.35
CA GLY A 604 -22.54 6.65 -0.36
C GLY A 604 -21.21 6.03 -0.77
N LYS A 605 -21.22 4.70 -0.99
CA LYS A 605 -20.00 3.89 -1.13
C LYS A 605 -18.98 4.45 -2.15
N ALA A 606 -19.39 4.63 -3.41
CA ALA A 606 -18.46 5.01 -4.47
C ALA A 606 -17.84 6.41 -4.28
N GLU A 607 -18.65 7.39 -3.83
CA GLU A 607 -18.18 8.75 -3.59
C GLU A 607 -17.34 8.83 -2.31
N GLY A 608 -17.81 8.22 -1.20
CA GLY A 608 -17.08 8.19 0.07
C GLY A 608 -15.73 7.47 -0.02
N GLU A 609 -15.63 6.36 -0.76
CA GLU A 609 -14.34 5.69 -1.04
C GLU A 609 -13.39 6.61 -1.80
N SER A 610 -13.87 7.27 -2.86
CA SER A 610 -13.06 8.17 -3.67
C SER A 610 -12.59 9.41 -2.90
N ILE A 611 -13.45 9.99 -2.05
CA ILE A 611 -13.08 11.10 -1.18
C ILE A 611 -11.96 10.65 -0.22
N ALA A 612 -12.12 9.49 0.44
CA ALA A 612 -11.13 9.00 1.38
C ALA A 612 -9.77 8.76 0.71
N GLU A 613 -9.74 8.08 -0.45
CA GLU A 613 -8.49 7.83 -1.21
C GLU A 613 -7.76 9.12 -1.57
N HIS A 614 -8.47 10.11 -2.12
CA HIS A 614 -7.85 11.36 -2.55
C HIS A 614 -7.41 12.24 -1.38
N LEU A 615 -8.19 12.31 -0.30
CA LEU A 615 -7.81 13.14 0.84
C LEU A 615 -6.58 12.57 1.58
N VAL A 616 -6.48 11.25 1.71
CA VAL A 616 -5.32 10.62 2.36
C VAL A 616 -4.04 10.84 1.55
N ILE A 617 -4.08 10.66 0.22
CA ILE A 617 -2.88 10.85 -0.61
C ILE A 617 -2.49 12.34 -0.75
N ASP A 618 -3.47 13.24 -0.89
CA ASP A 618 -3.21 14.68 -1.07
C ASP A 618 -2.64 15.34 0.19
N ALA A 619 -2.95 14.78 1.37
CA ALA A 619 -2.46 15.27 2.65
C ALA A 619 -0.96 15.07 2.83
N MET A 620 -0.41 13.97 2.29
CA MET A 620 1.00 13.60 2.47
C MET A 620 1.97 14.73 2.07
N PRO A 621 1.93 15.30 0.85
CA PRO A 621 2.88 16.34 0.43
C PRO A 621 2.69 17.69 1.14
N ILE A 622 1.54 17.95 1.77
CA ILE A 622 1.24 19.22 2.46
C ILE A 622 1.37 19.13 3.98
N SER A 623 1.72 17.95 4.50
CA SER A 623 2.04 17.73 5.90
C SER A 623 3.41 18.31 6.27
N VAL A 624 3.63 18.52 7.57
CA VAL A 624 4.97 18.78 8.13
C VAL A 624 5.86 17.53 8.02
N PRO A 625 7.21 17.67 8.02
CA PRO A 625 8.11 16.53 8.16
C PRO A 625 7.97 15.86 9.53
N ASN A 626 8.13 14.54 9.60
CA ASN A 626 7.96 13.74 10.82
C ASN A 626 6.66 14.09 11.57
N PRO A 627 5.50 14.04 10.88
CA PRO A 627 4.24 14.50 11.46
C PRO A 627 3.77 13.58 12.59
N SER A 628 3.13 14.16 13.58
CA SER A 628 2.22 13.42 14.48
C SER A 628 0.93 13.03 13.72
N MET A 629 0.14 12.11 14.28
CA MET A 629 -1.20 11.81 13.73
C MET A 629 -2.12 13.04 13.76
N GLU A 630 -1.90 13.94 14.72
CA GLU A 630 -2.59 15.22 14.88
C GLU A 630 -2.29 16.19 13.71
N ASP A 631 -1.00 16.29 13.32
CA ASP A 631 -0.56 17.04 12.15
C ASP A 631 -1.17 16.48 10.87
N MET A 632 -1.13 15.15 10.70
CA MET A 632 -1.62 14.50 9.48
C MET A 632 -3.14 14.60 9.34
N ARG A 633 -3.92 14.47 10.43
CA ARG A 633 -5.35 14.81 10.45
C ARG A 633 -5.59 16.22 9.91
N THR A 634 -4.80 17.18 10.38
CA THR A 634 -4.91 18.58 9.96
C THR A 634 -4.62 18.73 8.45
N ALA A 635 -3.61 18.03 7.93
CA ALA A 635 -3.31 17.98 6.51
C ALA A 635 -4.44 17.35 5.67
N ILE A 636 -5.06 16.27 6.14
CA ILE A 636 -6.23 15.64 5.49
C ILE A 636 -7.41 16.60 5.39
N ILE A 637 -7.70 17.33 6.47
CA ILE A 637 -8.78 18.33 6.47
C ILE A 637 -8.42 19.51 5.56
N ALA A 638 -7.15 19.91 5.48
CA ALA A 638 -6.69 20.95 4.57
C ALA A 638 -6.82 20.53 3.09
N ALA A 639 -6.51 19.28 2.76
CA ALA A 639 -6.69 18.73 1.41
C ALA A 639 -8.15 18.82 0.93
N ASP A 640 -9.13 18.73 1.84
CA ASP A 640 -10.55 18.89 1.51
C ASP A 640 -10.91 20.30 1.02
N PHE A 641 -10.26 21.33 1.56
CA PHE A 641 -10.45 22.70 1.11
C PHE A 641 -9.96 22.91 -0.32
N GLU A 642 -8.81 22.33 -0.67
CA GLU A 642 -8.25 22.47 -2.01
C GLU A 642 -8.98 21.61 -3.05
N ARG A 643 -9.29 20.35 -2.73
CA ARG A 643 -9.92 19.44 -3.70
C ARG A 643 -11.43 19.63 -3.81
N TYR A 644 -12.10 19.88 -2.70
CA TYR A 644 -13.57 19.81 -2.62
C TYR A 644 -14.23 21.08 -2.08
N ASP A 645 -13.50 22.18 -1.94
CA ASP A 645 -13.98 23.45 -1.36
C ASP A 645 -14.42 23.33 0.12
N GLY A 646 -13.90 22.35 0.86
CA GLY A 646 -14.21 22.14 2.28
C GLY A 646 -15.59 21.52 2.52
N LYS A 647 -16.18 20.88 1.50
CA LYS A 647 -17.53 20.30 1.56
C LYS A 647 -17.67 19.20 2.61
N HIS A 648 -16.60 18.49 2.93
CA HIS A 648 -16.61 17.34 3.84
C HIS A 648 -16.08 17.69 5.23
N TYR A 649 -15.76 18.96 5.49
CA TYR A 649 -15.18 19.46 6.75
C TYR A 649 -15.84 18.89 8.02
N ASN A 650 -17.16 18.96 8.12
CA ASN A 650 -17.89 18.46 9.31
C ASN A 650 -17.81 16.93 9.44
N ALA A 651 -17.90 16.20 8.32
CA ALA A 651 -17.82 14.74 8.31
C ALA A 651 -16.42 14.26 8.74
N LEU A 652 -15.38 14.92 8.23
CA LEU A 652 -13.98 14.64 8.59
C LEU A 652 -13.72 14.91 10.07
N TRP A 653 -14.05 16.12 10.56
CA TRP A 653 -13.87 16.45 11.97
C TRP A 653 -14.64 15.50 12.89
N LYS A 654 -15.88 15.16 12.54
CA LYS A 654 -16.66 14.17 13.30
C LYS A 654 -15.93 12.82 13.34
N ALA A 655 -15.47 12.30 12.21
CA ALA A 655 -14.84 11.00 12.16
C ALA A 655 -13.53 10.94 12.97
N PHE A 656 -12.66 11.95 12.84
CA PHE A 656 -11.43 12.02 13.62
C PHE A 656 -11.70 12.24 15.12
N ALA A 657 -12.63 13.12 15.47
CA ALA A 657 -13.03 13.35 16.85
C ALA A 657 -13.64 12.10 17.49
N GLN A 658 -14.37 11.26 16.75
CA GLN A 658 -14.87 9.97 17.27
C GLN A 658 -13.75 9.00 17.68
N ARG A 659 -12.51 9.23 17.22
CA ARG A 659 -11.35 8.39 17.51
C ARG A 659 -10.24 9.13 18.26
N GLY A 660 -10.57 10.19 18.99
CA GLY A 660 -9.61 10.88 19.87
C GLY A 660 -8.73 11.94 19.18
N LEU A 661 -8.94 12.20 17.88
CA LEU A 661 -8.25 13.24 17.10
C LEU A 661 -9.10 14.51 16.91
N GLY A 662 -9.86 14.88 17.93
CA GLY A 662 -10.72 16.06 17.97
C GLY A 662 -9.95 17.39 17.98
N ALA A 663 -10.69 18.50 18.02
CA ALA A 663 -10.12 19.84 17.86
C ALA A 663 -9.13 20.24 18.96
N ASP A 664 -9.30 19.70 20.16
CA ASP A 664 -8.41 19.97 21.30
C ASP A 664 -7.33 18.88 21.50
N ALA A 665 -7.23 17.92 20.56
CA ALA A 665 -6.20 16.88 20.63
C ALA A 665 -4.84 17.53 20.41
N TYR A 666 -3.83 17.05 21.12
CA TYR A 666 -2.52 17.69 21.15
C TYR A 666 -1.41 16.65 21.21
N SER A 667 -0.32 16.94 20.50
CA SER A 667 0.93 16.20 20.58
C SER A 667 2.13 17.14 20.69
N GLU A 668 3.19 16.71 21.39
CA GLU A 668 4.47 17.43 21.43
C GLU A 668 5.31 17.26 20.14
N GLY A 669 4.90 16.38 19.24
CA GLY A 669 5.53 16.14 17.94
C GLY A 669 5.49 14.67 17.52
N GLY A 670 6.16 14.33 16.41
CA GLY A 670 6.14 12.97 15.87
C GLY A 670 6.72 11.88 16.78
N ASP A 671 7.55 12.20 17.77
CA ASP A 671 8.11 11.24 18.73
C ASP A 671 7.31 11.11 20.04
N ASP A 672 6.22 11.87 20.16
CA ASP A 672 5.37 11.82 21.34
C ASP A 672 4.65 10.46 21.43
N THR A 673 4.79 9.79 22.57
CA THR A 673 4.19 8.48 22.86
C THR A 673 3.10 8.56 23.94
N ASP A 674 2.78 9.76 24.41
CA ASP A 674 1.74 10.02 25.42
C ASP A 674 0.90 11.25 24.99
N PRO A 675 0.25 11.19 23.81
CA PRO A 675 -0.49 12.33 23.29
C PRO A 675 -1.73 12.64 24.12
N THR A 676 -2.24 13.87 24.06
CA THR A 676 -3.53 14.21 24.69
C THR A 676 -4.68 13.97 23.69
N PRO A 677 -5.56 12.96 23.89
CA PRO A 677 -6.69 12.76 23.00
C PRO A 677 -7.79 13.78 23.26
N ALA A 678 -8.56 14.11 22.21
CA ALA A 678 -9.78 14.88 22.35
C ALA A 678 -10.88 14.36 21.43
N PHE A 679 -12.13 14.55 21.83
CA PHE A 679 -13.29 14.01 21.10
C PHE A 679 -14.27 15.11 20.65
N ASN A 680 -13.86 16.37 20.70
CA ASN A 680 -14.69 17.51 20.34
C ASN A 680 -14.53 17.92 18.86
N HIS A 681 -15.61 18.43 18.29
CA HIS A 681 -15.64 19.14 17.01
C HIS A 681 -15.33 20.63 17.24
N PRO A 682 -14.67 21.34 16.29
CA PRO A 682 -14.36 22.77 16.44
C PRO A 682 -15.62 23.67 16.48
N ASP A 683 -16.66 23.32 15.71
CA ASP A 683 -18.00 23.89 15.90
C ASP A 683 -18.72 23.22 17.09
N GLY A 684 -18.86 23.97 18.19
CA GLY A 684 -19.53 23.53 19.41
C GLY A 684 -20.99 23.09 19.23
N ALA A 685 -21.67 23.47 18.14
CA ALA A 685 -23.02 22.99 17.86
C ALA A 685 -23.09 21.48 17.57
N ASN A 686 -21.97 20.89 17.11
CA ASN A 686 -21.85 19.47 16.81
C ASN A 686 -21.45 18.62 18.03
N ASN A 687 -21.16 19.25 19.17
CA ASN A 687 -20.74 18.58 20.39
C ASN A 687 -21.91 18.29 21.31
N GLY A 688 -21.93 17.08 21.86
CA GLY A 688 -22.54 16.81 23.15
C GLY A 688 -21.57 17.17 24.28
N GLN A 689 -22.06 17.07 25.52
CA GLN A 689 -21.22 17.22 26.71
C GLN A 689 -21.38 16.01 27.60
N ILE A 690 -20.27 15.42 28.03
CA ILE A 690 -20.25 14.47 29.13
C ILE A 690 -20.00 15.25 30.41
N LEU A 691 -20.84 15.01 31.42
CA LEU A 691 -20.65 15.52 32.77
C LEU A 691 -20.69 14.34 33.73
N GLY A 692 -19.52 13.94 34.21
CA GLY A 692 -19.35 12.77 35.05
C GLY A 692 -19.07 13.12 36.51
N LYS A 693 -19.51 12.24 37.40
CA LYS A 693 -19.04 12.20 38.79
C LYS A 693 -18.67 10.76 39.16
N VAL A 694 -17.45 10.55 39.62
CA VAL A 694 -16.93 9.28 40.12
C VAL A 694 -16.99 9.31 41.65
N ILE A 695 -17.67 8.32 42.21
CA ILE A 695 -17.86 8.19 43.66
C ILE A 695 -17.55 6.77 44.12
N ASN A 696 -17.12 6.67 45.37
CA ASN A 696 -17.04 5.39 46.06
C ASN A 696 -18.47 4.87 46.30
N SER A 697 -18.77 3.67 45.79
CA SER A 697 -20.11 3.07 45.86
C SER A 697 -20.60 2.79 47.29
N ALA A 698 -19.69 2.79 48.26
CA ALA A 698 -20.00 2.51 49.66
C ALA A 698 -20.12 3.75 50.54
N THR A 699 -19.24 4.74 50.35
CA THR A 699 -19.22 5.96 51.17
C THR A 699 -19.95 7.13 50.52
N ASN A 700 -20.20 7.07 49.20
CA ASN A 700 -20.63 8.19 48.35
C ASN A 700 -19.65 9.36 48.32
N GLU A 701 -18.43 9.18 48.82
CA GLU A 701 -17.39 10.20 48.73
C GLU A 701 -16.83 10.28 47.31
N PRO A 702 -16.38 11.46 46.87
CA PRO A 702 -15.80 11.59 45.55
C PRO A 702 -14.48 10.84 45.41
N VAL A 703 -14.25 10.27 44.23
CA VAL A 703 -12.96 9.65 43.87
C VAL A 703 -12.18 10.66 43.04
N LYS A 704 -11.16 11.27 43.65
CA LYS A 704 -10.20 12.14 42.96
C LYS A 704 -9.18 11.33 42.17
N ASP A 705 -8.54 11.98 41.20
CA ASP A 705 -7.43 11.43 40.41
C ASP A 705 -7.80 10.16 39.63
N ALA A 706 -9.09 9.93 39.37
CA ALA A 706 -9.56 8.84 38.52
C ALA A 706 -9.32 9.22 37.05
N ARG A 707 -8.60 8.36 36.33
CA ARG A 707 -8.38 8.50 34.89
C ARG A 707 -9.66 8.12 34.15
N ILE A 708 -10.07 8.96 33.20
CA ILE A 708 -11.21 8.74 32.32
C ILE A 708 -10.69 8.55 30.90
N MET A 709 -10.92 7.39 30.31
CA MET A 709 -10.51 7.03 28.95
C MET A 709 -11.76 6.73 28.12
N ILE A 710 -11.80 7.20 26.88
CA ILE A 710 -12.78 6.73 25.89
C ILE A 710 -12.08 5.63 25.09
N GLY A 711 -12.59 4.41 25.14
CA GLY A 711 -11.92 3.20 24.66
C GLY A 711 -11.98 2.09 25.68
N GLU A 712 -11.38 0.93 25.35
CA GLU A 712 -11.37 -0.23 26.23
C GLU A 712 -10.13 -0.32 27.12
N PHE A 713 -8.98 0.17 26.65
CA PHE A 713 -7.69 0.00 27.33
C PHE A 713 -7.43 1.07 28.40
N GLU A 714 -6.70 0.69 29.45
CA GLU A 714 -6.25 1.59 30.53
C GLU A 714 -4.73 1.64 30.70
N ALA A 715 -4.06 0.53 30.40
CA ALA A 715 -2.62 0.43 30.50
C ALA A 715 -1.93 1.07 29.31
N ARG A 716 -0.98 1.96 29.58
CA ARG A 716 -0.18 2.65 28.55
C ARG A 716 -1.06 3.39 27.56
N THR A 717 -2.05 4.09 28.10
CA THR A 717 -2.96 4.94 27.35
C THR A 717 -3.03 6.32 28.00
N SER A 718 -3.29 7.34 27.20
CA SER A 718 -3.44 8.70 27.68
C SER A 718 -4.90 8.95 28.03
N PRO A 719 -5.21 9.45 29.24
CA PRO A 719 -6.59 9.74 29.62
C PRO A 719 -7.13 10.96 28.87
N LEU A 720 -8.43 10.94 28.58
CA LEU A 720 -9.15 12.13 28.12
C LEU A 720 -9.20 13.18 29.24
N SER A 721 -9.50 12.75 30.47
CA SER A 721 -9.57 13.63 31.62
C SER A 721 -9.28 12.90 32.92
N ILE A 722 -8.99 13.66 33.97
CA ILE A 722 -8.74 13.17 35.32
C ILE A 722 -9.71 13.87 36.27
N THR A 723 -10.33 13.13 37.20
CA THR A 723 -11.28 13.73 38.13
C THR A 723 -10.60 14.65 39.14
N GLY A 724 -11.20 15.82 39.39
CA GLY A 724 -10.75 16.71 40.46
C GLY A 724 -11.14 16.22 41.86
N GLU A 725 -10.86 17.02 42.89
CA GLU A 725 -11.17 16.73 44.32
C GLU A 725 -12.64 16.34 44.57
N GLU A 726 -13.57 16.88 43.79
CA GLU A 726 -15.01 16.57 43.87
C GLU A 726 -15.41 15.35 43.02
N GLY A 727 -14.44 14.56 42.56
CA GLY A 727 -14.61 13.38 41.73
C GLY A 727 -15.29 13.68 40.38
N SER A 728 -15.32 14.95 39.98
CA SER A 728 -16.10 15.40 38.83
C SER A 728 -15.19 15.59 37.60
N PHE A 729 -15.73 15.29 36.42
CA PHE A 729 -15.08 15.55 35.13
C PHE A 729 -16.12 16.04 34.10
N ALA A 730 -15.67 16.77 33.09
CA ALA A 730 -16.53 17.25 32.03
C ALA A 730 -15.77 17.45 30.73
N ASP A 731 -16.29 16.88 29.65
CA ASP A 731 -15.64 16.88 28.34
C ASP A 731 -16.67 17.10 27.24
N TYR A 732 -16.26 17.79 26.18
CA TYR A 732 -17.06 17.91 24.96
C TYR A 732 -16.72 16.76 24.02
N VAL A 733 -17.77 16.09 23.53
CA VAL A 733 -17.63 14.88 22.73
C VAL A 733 -18.62 14.95 21.58
N VAL A 734 -18.18 14.64 20.36
CA VAL A 734 -19.06 14.54 19.20
C VAL A 734 -20.10 13.44 19.37
N GLU A 735 -21.11 13.43 18.52
CA GLU A 735 -22.12 12.39 18.57
C GLU A 735 -21.53 11.01 18.24
N GLY A 736 -21.99 10.01 18.97
CA GLY A 736 -21.49 8.65 18.84
C GLY A 736 -21.91 7.77 20.00
N THR A 737 -21.48 6.52 19.94
CA THR A 737 -21.60 5.54 21.00
C THR A 737 -20.19 5.15 21.41
N TYR A 738 -19.88 5.30 22.69
CA TYR A 738 -18.53 5.15 23.21
C TYR A 738 -18.49 4.18 24.37
N ASP A 739 -17.44 3.39 24.42
CA ASP A 739 -17.03 2.72 25.65
C ASP A 739 -16.16 3.69 26.46
N ILE A 740 -16.40 3.76 27.77
CA ILE A 740 -15.67 4.65 28.69
C ILE A 740 -15.05 3.78 29.77
N THR A 741 -13.73 3.68 29.75
CA THR A 741 -12.93 3.02 30.78
C THR A 741 -12.55 4.03 31.86
N ILE A 742 -12.63 3.61 33.11
CA ILE A 742 -12.21 4.38 34.28
C ILE A 742 -11.22 3.54 35.06
N GLN A 743 -10.09 4.14 35.39
CA GLN A 743 -9.08 3.51 36.23
C GLN A 743 -8.81 4.43 37.42
N ALA A 744 -8.84 3.86 38.62
CA ALA A 744 -8.57 4.62 39.84
C ALA A 744 -7.94 3.75 40.92
N ARG A 745 -7.06 4.37 41.70
CA ARG A 745 -6.31 3.72 42.78
C ARG A 745 -7.24 3.30 43.91
N GLY A 746 -7.13 2.06 44.33
CA GLY A 746 -8.04 1.41 45.26
C GLY A 746 -9.36 0.94 44.62
N TYR A 747 -9.58 1.18 43.32
CA TYR A 747 -10.84 0.85 42.65
C TYR A 747 -10.68 0.00 41.38
N GLY A 748 -9.45 -0.25 40.92
CA GLY A 748 -9.19 -1.03 39.70
C GLY A 748 -9.61 -0.31 38.43
N SER A 749 -9.87 -1.09 37.39
CA SER A 749 -10.36 -0.60 36.09
C SER A 749 -11.79 -1.06 35.83
N ARG A 750 -12.61 -0.21 35.22
CA ARG A 750 -13.99 -0.51 34.83
C ARG A 750 -14.39 0.18 33.55
N THR A 751 -14.95 -0.60 32.62
CA THR A 751 -15.51 -0.07 31.37
C THR A 751 -17.02 -0.03 31.44
N ILE A 752 -17.60 1.13 31.12
CA ILE A 752 -19.02 1.26 30.80
C ILE A 752 -19.16 1.26 29.30
N ARG A 753 -19.97 0.34 28.79
CA ARG A 753 -20.18 0.18 27.36
C ARG A 753 -21.36 0.98 26.86
N ASP A 754 -21.33 1.27 25.56
CA ASP A 754 -22.46 1.81 24.80
C ASP A 754 -23.00 3.18 25.30
N VAL A 755 -22.11 4.08 25.73
CA VAL A 755 -22.49 5.43 26.16
C VAL A 755 -22.84 6.30 24.96
N GLU A 756 -24.14 6.42 24.70
CA GLU A 756 -24.67 7.28 23.62
C GLU A 756 -24.57 8.78 23.98
N ILE A 757 -23.93 9.55 23.10
CA ILE A 757 -23.76 11.02 23.14
C ILE A 757 -24.48 11.67 21.95
N LYS A 758 -25.13 12.82 22.18
CA LYS A 758 -25.89 13.56 21.16
C LYS A 758 -25.51 15.04 21.12
N PRO A 759 -25.55 15.70 19.95
CA PRO A 759 -25.21 17.11 19.84
C PRO A 759 -26.14 18.00 20.67
N GLY A 760 -25.56 19.02 21.32
CA GLY A 760 -26.28 19.98 22.16
C GLY A 760 -26.94 19.38 23.42
N LYS A 761 -26.62 18.13 23.77
CA LYS A 761 -27.14 17.46 24.98
C LYS A 761 -26.02 17.21 25.98
N THR A 762 -26.31 17.47 27.25
CA THR A 762 -25.47 17.02 28.36
C THR A 762 -25.87 15.61 28.78
N LYS A 763 -24.97 14.65 28.60
CA LYS A 763 -25.05 13.31 29.18
C LYS A 763 -24.45 13.36 30.59
N LYS A 764 -25.30 13.25 31.60
CA LYS A 764 -24.85 13.12 32.99
C LYS A 764 -24.53 11.67 33.29
N LEU A 765 -23.32 11.41 33.76
CA LEU A 765 -22.84 10.09 34.15
C LEU A 765 -22.52 10.11 35.65
N SER A 766 -22.89 9.04 36.35
CA SER A 766 -22.52 8.81 37.75
C SER A 766 -21.87 7.44 37.81
N PHE A 767 -20.62 7.41 38.22
CA PHE A 767 -19.81 6.20 38.26
C PHE A 767 -19.62 5.80 39.72
N GLU A 768 -20.23 4.68 40.08
CA GLU A 768 -20.14 4.11 41.42
C GLU A 768 -19.06 3.02 41.41
N LEU A 769 -17.84 3.38 41.81
CA LEU A 769 -16.73 2.45 41.87
C LEU A 769 -16.74 1.73 43.21
N SER A 770 -16.76 0.40 43.16
CA SER A 770 -16.59 -0.42 44.37
C SER A 770 -15.10 -0.57 44.66
N PRO A 771 -14.64 -0.40 45.91
CA PRO A 771 -13.24 -0.61 46.25
C PRO A 771 -12.76 -2.01 45.84
N ASN A 772 -11.60 -2.10 45.19
CA ASN A 772 -10.92 -3.35 44.89
C ASN A 772 -10.33 -3.91 46.20
N VAL A 773 -10.98 -4.93 46.77
CA VAL A 773 -10.54 -5.52 48.04
C VAL A 773 -9.25 -6.34 47.92
N ALA A 774 -8.77 -6.61 46.71
CA ALA A 774 -7.45 -7.19 46.47
C ALA A 774 -6.35 -6.13 46.31
N SER A 775 -6.69 -4.85 46.19
CA SER A 775 -5.73 -3.77 45.93
C SER A 775 -4.80 -3.50 47.10
N SER A 776 -3.52 -3.35 46.80
CA SER A 776 -2.50 -2.88 47.73
C SER A 776 -2.77 -1.45 48.21
N PHE A 777 -3.41 -0.60 47.38
CA PHE A 777 -3.84 0.75 47.77
C PHE A 777 -4.99 0.74 48.79
N ASN A 778 -5.67 -0.38 48.97
CA ASN A 778 -6.67 -0.59 50.01
C ASN A 778 -6.12 -1.38 51.22
N GLY A 779 -4.82 -1.70 51.23
CA GLY A 779 -4.16 -2.42 52.31
C GLY A 779 -4.15 -3.93 52.18
N ALA A 780 -4.48 -4.47 51.02
CA ALA A 780 -4.23 -5.87 50.73
C ALA A 780 -2.72 -6.14 50.69
N THR A 781 -2.31 -7.34 51.09
CA THR A 781 -0.90 -7.75 51.11
C THR A 781 -0.73 -9.14 50.53
N ILE A 782 0.49 -9.47 50.13
CA ILE A 782 0.84 -10.80 49.67
C ILE A 782 1.21 -11.66 50.88
N ASP A 783 0.40 -12.69 51.15
CA ASP A 783 0.63 -13.65 52.25
C ASP A 783 1.65 -14.72 51.85
N LYS A 784 1.58 -15.20 50.60
CA LYS A 784 2.45 -16.24 50.06
C LYS A 784 2.60 -16.12 48.56
N VAL A 785 3.81 -16.37 48.03
CA VAL A 785 4.09 -16.52 46.60
C VAL A 785 5.01 -17.71 46.37
N SER A 786 4.82 -18.44 45.27
CA SER A 786 5.64 -19.62 44.94
C SER A 786 7.06 -19.23 44.52
N GLY A 787 7.22 -18.03 43.97
CA GLY A 787 8.48 -17.40 43.58
C GLY A 787 8.20 -16.23 42.64
N GLU A 788 9.01 -15.19 42.71
CA GLU A 788 8.87 -13.97 41.92
C GLU A 788 10.23 -13.55 41.38
N ALA A 789 10.24 -12.97 40.18
CA ALA A 789 11.41 -12.29 39.66
C ALA A 789 11.59 -10.96 40.41
N ASP A 790 12.84 -10.64 40.80
CA ASP A 790 13.17 -9.37 41.45
C ASP A 790 12.66 -8.18 40.61
N SER A 791 12.63 -8.32 39.27
CA SER A 791 12.17 -7.27 38.36
C SER A 791 10.68 -7.13 38.14
N ASN A 792 9.91 -8.12 38.55
CA ASN A 792 8.47 -8.18 38.35
C ASN A 792 7.81 -8.79 39.59
N PRO A 793 7.95 -8.14 40.76
CA PRO A 793 7.44 -8.65 42.02
C PRO A 793 5.92 -8.83 41.99
N VAL A 794 5.42 -9.76 42.79
CA VAL A 794 4.00 -10.16 42.79
C VAL A 794 3.05 -9.07 43.28
N LYS A 795 3.57 -8.00 43.90
CA LYS A 795 2.80 -6.82 44.26
C LYS A 795 2.20 -6.09 43.05
N PHE A 796 2.80 -6.21 41.85
CA PHE A 796 2.24 -5.63 40.63
C PHE A 796 0.93 -6.29 40.23
N ALA A 797 0.68 -7.54 40.65
CA ALA A 797 -0.58 -8.21 40.35
C ALA A 797 -1.79 -7.72 41.17
N ILE A 798 -1.62 -6.65 41.97
CA ILE A 798 -2.62 -6.11 42.91
C ILE A 798 -2.52 -4.58 43.07
N ASP A 799 -2.11 -3.85 42.04
CA ASP A 799 -1.89 -2.39 42.09
C ASP A 799 -2.88 -1.59 41.23
N ASP A 800 -4.00 -2.21 40.83
CA ASP A 800 -5.11 -1.58 40.11
C ASP A 800 -4.78 -1.15 38.66
N THR A 801 -3.73 -1.69 38.05
CA THR A 801 -3.44 -1.48 36.62
C THR A 801 -2.87 -2.74 35.97
N GLU A 802 -3.16 -2.96 34.69
CA GLU A 802 -2.52 -4.01 33.90
C GLU A 802 -1.19 -3.57 33.27
N ALA A 803 -0.77 -2.31 33.48
CA ALA A 803 0.49 -1.77 32.95
C ALA A 803 1.74 -2.32 33.67
N SER A 804 1.62 -2.65 34.96
CA SER A 804 2.64 -3.35 35.73
C SER A 804 2.34 -4.86 35.72
N VAL A 805 3.37 -5.70 35.69
CA VAL A 805 3.18 -7.15 35.48
C VAL A 805 4.04 -7.97 36.41
N TYR A 806 3.42 -8.88 37.16
CA TYR A 806 4.13 -9.90 37.94
C TYR A 806 4.70 -10.99 37.03
N ALA A 807 5.92 -11.44 37.33
CA ALA A 807 6.50 -12.64 36.73
C ALA A 807 7.05 -13.59 37.79
N SER A 808 6.80 -14.89 37.61
CA SER A 808 7.41 -15.91 38.47
C SER A 808 8.90 -16.10 38.16
N ASN A 809 9.63 -16.72 39.09
CA ASN A 809 10.96 -17.26 38.79
C ASN A 809 10.90 -18.26 37.62
N THR A 810 11.96 -18.28 36.80
CA THR A 810 12.15 -19.26 35.73
C THR A 810 12.45 -20.64 36.30
N GLN A 811 11.75 -21.65 35.79
CA GLN A 811 11.88 -23.06 36.18
C GLN A 811 12.68 -23.82 35.10
N GLU A 812 13.77 -24.52 35.50
CA GLU A 812 14.74 -25.17 34.58
C GLU A 812 14.16 -26.22 33.62
N ASN A 813 12.96 -26.75 33.89
CA ASN A 813 12.36 -27.85 33.11
C ASN A 813 10.98 -27.49 32.57
N GLY A 814 10.83 -26.25 32.12
CA GLY A 814 9.55 -25.66 31.72
C GLY A 814 8.67 -25.32 32.92
N PHE A 815 7.65 -24.51 32.65
CA PHE A 815 6.69 -24.04 33.65
C PHE A 815 5.80 -25.19 34.12
N LYS A 816 5.73 -25.41 35.45
CA LYS A 816 4.94 -26.49 36.08
C LYS A 816 3.82 -25.97 36.99
N GLY A 817 3.52 -24.68 36.89
CA GLY A 817 2.56 -23.97 37.73
C GLY A 817 3.21 -22.99 38.70
N SER A 818 2.43 -22.00 39.12
CA SER A 818 2.78 -21.02 40.16
C SER A 818 1.50 -20.55 40.84
N GLU A 819 1.57 -20.27 42.14
CA GLU A 819 0.49 -19.68 42.92
C GLU A 819 0.97 -18.49 43.75
N PHE A 820 0.07 -17.55 43.99
CA PHE A 820 0.21 -16.54 45.04
C PHE A 820 -1.11 -16.32 45.78
N VAL A 821 -0.99 -15.86 47.02
CA VAL A 821 -2.09 -15.61 47.95
C VAL A 821 -2.09 -14.16 48.35
N VAL A 822 -3.21 -13.49 48.07
CA VAL A 822 -3.54 -12.14 48.50
C VAL A 822 -4.33 -12.25 49.80
N ASN A 823 -3.83 -11.61 50.85
CA ASN A 823 -4.60 -11.26 52.04
C ASN A 823 -5.39 -9.99 51.72
N LEU A 824 -6.72 -10.10 51.71
CA LEU A 824 -7.61 -9.03 51.25
C LEU A 824 -7.60 -7.84 52.21
N ALA A 825 -7.96 -6.67 51.68
CA ALA A 825 -8.11 -5.45 52.44
C ALA A 825 -9.15 -5.63 53.57
N LYS A 826 -8.72 -5.32 54.80
CA LYS A 826 -9.34 -5.54 56.13
C LYS A 826 -9.08 -6.91 56.79
N ASP A 827 -8.95 -6.85 58.11
CA ASP A 827 -8.86 -8.02 58.99
C ASP A 827 -10.14 -8.87 59.02
N GLU A 828 -11.29 -8.31 58.63
CA GLU A 828 -12.58 -9.00 58.54
C GLU A 828 -12.87 -9.53 57.15
N ALA A 829 -13.63 -10.63 57.07
CA ALA A 829 -13.94 -11.24 55.79
C ALA A 829 -14.93 -10.42 54.95
N VAL A 830 -14.62 -10.26 53.67
CA VAL A 830 -15.38 -9.51 52.67
C VAL A 830 -16.18 -10.45 51.75
N ASN A 831 -17.31 -9.99 51.22
CA ASN A 831 -18.14 -10.77 50.29
C ASN A 831 -17.75 -10.45 48.84
N ILE A 832 -16.87 -11.24 48.25
CA ILE A 832 -16.45 -11.07 46.85
C ILE A 832 -17.62 -11.43 45.94
N SER A 833 -18.02 -10.51 45.08
CA SER A 833 -19.10 -10.69 44.10
C SER A 833 -18.60 -10.66 42.66
N HIS A 834 -17.41 -10.15 42.41
CA HIS A 834 -16.85 -10.01 41.07
C HIS A 834 -15.32 -10.08 41.13
N ILE A 835 -14.71 -10.72 40.15
CA ILE A 835 -13.26 -10.88 40.00
C ILE A 835 -12.87 -10.51 38.57
N GLN A 836 -11.74 -9.82 38.39
CA GLN A 836 -11.16 -9.58 37.07
C GLN A 836 -9.69 -10.00 37.06
N ILE A 837 -9.23 -10.53 35.94
CA ILE A 837 -7.83 -10.94 35.76
C ILE A 837 -7.35 -10.46 34.40
N SER A 838 -6.17 -9.85 34.36
CA SER A 838 -5.47 -9.52 33.12
C SER A 838 -4.25 -10.43 32.93
N ALA A 839 -4.06 -10.89 31.70
CA ALA A 839 -2.91 -11.65 31.26
C ALA A 839 -1.95 -10.80 30.42
N LEU A 840 -2.10 -9.46 30.46
CA LEU A 840 -1.18 -8.54 29.81
C LEU A 840 0.26 -8.83 30.25
N LYS A 841 1.21 -8.56 29.35
CA LYS A 841 2.61 -8.89 29.56
C LYS A 841 3.45 -7.65 29.77
N ASP A 842 4.57 -7.86 30.45
CA ASP A 842 5.64 -6.90 30.46
C ASP A 842 6.23 -6.75 29.04
N ILE A 843 6.49 -5.51 28.62
CA ILE A 843 7.01 -5.18 27.29
C ILE A 843 8.28 -5.97 26.97
N SER A 844 9.18 -6.15 27.94
CA SER A 844 10.48 -6.81 27.78
C SER A 844 10.40 -8.34 27.76
N LYS A 845 9.29 -8.94 28.22
CA LYS A 845 9.17 -10.39 28.38
C LYS A 845 8.43 -11.06 27.24
N SER A 846 8.51 -12.39 27.16
CA SER A 846 7.87 -13.14 26.07
C SER A 846 6.35 -13.15 26.22
N ARG A 847 5.62 -12.76 25.16
CA ARG A 847 4.16 -12.90 25.07
C ARG A 847 3.67 -14.34 25.25
N PHE A 848 4.53 -15.32 25.04
CA PHE A 848 4.19 -16.74 25.22
C PHE A 848 4.30 -17.22 26.67
N ALA A 849 4.88 -16.42 27.56
CA ALA A 849 4.95 -16.70 29.00
C ALA A 849 3.74 -16.13 29.77
N THR A 850 2.72 -15.60 29.11
CA THR A 850 1.50 -15.14 29.78
C THR A 850 0.65 -16.31 30.27
N VAL A 851 -0.14 -16.09 31.32
CA VAL A 851 -1.01 -17.11 31.88
C VAL A 851 -2.00 -17.63 30.83
N LYS A 852 -2.11 -18.96 30.70
CA LYS A 852 -3.09 -19.63 29.84
C LYS A 852 -4.21 -20.21 30.67
N ASN A 853 -3.97 -21.32 31.37
CA ASN A 853 -4.98 -21.96 32.21
C ASN A 853 -4.78 -21.51 33.66
N PHE A 854 -5.85 -21.04 34.32
CA PHE A 854 -5.76 -20.59 35.71
C PHE A 854 -7.00 -20.95 36.52
N SER A 855 -6.86 -20.84 37.83
CA SER A 855 -7.99 -20.88 38.76
C SER A 855 -7.82 -19.89 39.90
N VAL A 856 -8.94 -19.32 40.34
CA VAL A 856 -9.00 -18.47 41.53
C VAL A 856 -9.71 -19.23 42.65
N GLN A 857 -9.11 -19.20 43.82
CA GLN A 857 -9.64 -19.80 45.03
C GLN A 857 -9.81 -18.76 46.13
N THR A 858 -10.76 -18.96 47.01
CA THR A 858 -10.99 -18.12 48.19
C THR A 858 -10.89 -18.93 49.47
N SER A 859 -10.53 -18.27 50.57
CA SER A 859 -10.44 -18.87 51.89
C SER A 859 -10.79 -17.89 53.00
N MET A 860 -11.33 -18.42 54.10
CA MET A 860 -11.57 -17.68 55.35
C MET A 860 -10.40 -17.76 56.33
N ASP A 861 -9.52 -18.76 56.19
CA ASP A 861 -8.47 -19.11 57.15
C ASP A 861 -7.09 -19.31 56.53
N GLY A 862 -6.96 -19.12 55.22
CA GLY A 862 -5.72 -19.32 54.45
C GLY A 862 -5.33 -20.80 54.25
N LYS A 863 -6.15 -21.74 54.72
CA LYS A 863 -5.84 -23.19 54.72
C LYS A 863 -6.84 -24.00 53.92
N ASN A 864 -8.13 -23.72 54.10
CA ASN A 864 -9.22 -24.38 53.40
C ASN A 864 -9.64 -23.54 52.20
N TRP A 865 -9.42 -24.05 51.00
CA TRP A 865 -9.59 -23.31 49.75
C TRP A 865 -10.79 -23.80 48.95
N THR A 866 -11.59 -22.86 48.44
CA THR A 866 -12.71 -23.14 47.52
C THR A 866 -12.43 -22.48 46.18
N THR A 867 -12.43 -23.26 45.09
CA THR A 867 -12.29 -22.71 43.74
C THR A 867 -13.57 -21.98 43.35
N VAL A 868 -13.46 -20.70 43.00
CA VAL A 868 -14.57 -19.85 42.57
C VAL A 868 -14.51 -19.53 41.08
N VAL A 869 -13.31 -19.54 40.48
CA VAL A 869 -13.10 -19.38 39.04
C VAL A 869 -12.16 -20.46 38.53
N ARG A 870 -12.47 -21.04 37.37
CA ARG A 870 -11.54 -21.84 36.56
C ARG A 870 -11.74 -21.43 35.11
N ASN A 871 -10.73 -20.85 34.48
CA ASN A 871 -10.84 -20.33 33.12
C ASN A 871 -9.50 -20.39 32.39
N LYS A 872 -9.47 -19.92 31.14
CA LYS A 872 -8.28 -19.81 30.32
C LYS A 872 -8.25 -18.55 29.45
N PHE A 873 -7.06 -18.06 29.13
CA PHE A 873 -6.80 -17.14 28.02
C PHE A 873 -6.48 -17.95 26.77
N THR A 874 -7.17 -17.67 25.66
CA THR A 874 -6.97 -18.40 24.39
C THR A 874 -6.42 -17.41 23.40
N ALA A 875 -5.15 -17.56 23.05
CA ALA A 875 -4.52 -16.80 21.98
C ALA A 875 -4.94 -17.34 20.62
N GLN A 876 -5.22 -16.44 19.69
CA GLN A 876 -5.38 -16.78 18.28
C GLN A 876 -4.02 -16.95 17.60
N LYS A 877 -4.03 -17.57 16.42
CA LYS A 877 -2.87 -17.53 15.53
C LYS A 877 -2.63 -16.09 15.06
N PRO A 878 -1.38 -15.70 14.78
CA PRO A 878 -0.16 -16.51 14.89
C PRO A 878 0.51 -16.42 16.27
N ARG A 879 0.04 -15.56 17.17
CA ARG A 879 0.66 -15.28 18.47
C ARG A 879 -0.35 -14.58 19.39
N PRO A 880 -0.17 -14.63 20.72
CA PRO A 880 -0.97 -13.83 21.64
C PRO A 880 -0.91 -12.34 21.32
N THR A 881 -2.06 -11.69 21.26
CA THR A 881 -2.26 -10.25 21.02
C THR A 881 -2.86 -9.55 22.26
N ILE A 882 -2.94 -8.23 22.27
CA ILE A 882 -3.62 -7.48 23.34
C ILE A 882 -5.09 -7.92 23.53
N ALA A 883 -5.82 -8.14 22.44
CA ALA A 883 -7.20 -8.62 22.45
C ALA A 883 -7.36 -9.97 23.18
N ASP A 884 -6.35 -10.85 23.07
CA ASP A 884 -6.35 -12.16 23.72
C ASP A 884 -6.02 -12.09 25.22
N LEU A 885 -5.33 -11.03 25.65
CA LEU A 885 -4.64 -10.94 26.95
C LEU A 885 -5.24 -9.89 27.91
N HIS A 886 -6.08 -8.98 27.40
CA HIS A 886 -6.79 -7.97 28.19
C HIS A 886 -7.74 -8.60 29.24
N TYR A 887 -8.29 -7.78 30.15
CA TYR A 887 -9.11 -8.23 31.27
C TYR A 887 -10.19 -9.24 30.90
N LYS A 888 -10.25 -10.32 31.69
CA LYS A 888 -11.42 -11.21 31.77
C LYS A 888 -12.17 -10.99 33.06
N GLU A 889 -13.47 -10.76 32.92
CA GLU A 889 -14.37 -10.46 34.03
C GLU A 889 -15.19 -11.68 34.45
N PHE A 890 -15.40 -11.84 35.76
CA PHE A 890 -16.11 -12.95 36.37
C PHE A 890 -17.07 -12.47 37.45
N ASP A 891 -18.35 -12.36 37.11
CA ASP A 891 -19.41 -12.22 38.10
C ASP A 891 -19.64 -13.54 38.85
N LEU A 892 -19.67 -13.47 40.18
CA LEU A 892 -19.99 -14.62 41.03
C LEU A 892 -21.50 -14.64 41.31
N ASP A 893 -22.20 -15.67 40.81
CA ASP A 893 -23.65 -15.87 40.99
C ASP A 893 -24.10 -15.71 42.45
N THR A 894 -23.27 -16.19 43.38
CA THR A 894 -23.44 -15.99 44.81
C THR A 894 -22.16 -15.37 45.38
N PRO A 895 -22.22 -14.18 45.99
CA PRO A 895 -21.06 -13.57 46.62
C PRO A 895 -20.42 -14.51 47.65
N VAL A 896 -19.10 -14.64 47.60
CA VAL A 896 -18.32 -15.56 48.45
C VAL A 896 -17.62 -14.79 49.54
N LYS A 897 -17.85 -15.20 50.79
CA LYS A 897 -17.18 -14.61 51.95
C LYS A 897 -15.75 -15.13 52.05
N ALA A 898 -14.77 -14.23 52.07
CA ALA A 898 -13.35 -14.56 52.06
C ALA A 898 -12.50 -13.55 52.83
N LYS A 899 -11.35 -14.01 53.36
CA LYS A 899 -10.24 -13.17 53.82
C LYS A 899 -9.03 -13.25 52.89
N TYR A 900 -8.92 -14.35 52.16
CA TYR A 900 -7.81 -14.61 51.26
C TYR A 900 -8.33 -14.96 49.88
N LEU A 901 -7.60 -14.49 48.88
CA LEU A 901 -7.77 -14.86 47.48
C LEU A 901 -6.46 -15.47 46.98
N LYS A 902 -6.54 -16.60 46.29
CA LYS A 902 -5.39 -17.29 45.71
C LYS A 902 -5.59 -17.41 44.22
N LEU A 903 -4.61 -16.96 43.45
CA LEU A 903 -4.52 -17.27 42.03
C LEU A 903 -3.52 -18.41 41.82
N ILE A 904 -3.94 -19.41 41.04
CA ILE A 904 -3.09 -20.53 40.60
C ILE A 904 -3.02 -20.50 39.08
N ALA A 905 -1.83 -20.24 38.54
CA ALA A 905 -1.52 -20.44 37.12
C ALA A 905 -1.10 -21.89 36.92
N HIS A 906 -1.83 -22.64 36.10
CA HIS A 906 -1.55 -24.03 35.78
C HIS A 906 -0.61 -24.14 34.59
N ASP A 907 -0.84 -23.31 33.58
CA ASP A 907 -0.09 -23.30 32.31
C ASP A 907 0.11 -21.87 31.81
N THR A 908 1.09 -21.72 30.92
CA THR A 908 1.37 -20.52 30.11
C THR A 908 0.98 -20.79 28.65
N GLN A 909 1.01 -19.76 27.80
CA GLN A 909 0.77 -19.96 26.36
C GLN A 909 1.77 -20.97 25.76
N ASP A 910 3.03 -20.91 26.20
CA ASP A 910 4.08 -21.91 25.96
C ASP A 910 4.88 -22.22 27.25
N ASN A 911 4.62 -23.39 27.83
CA ASN A 911 5.30 -23.84 29.05
C ASN A 911 6.83 -23.99 28.89
N SER A 912 7.36 -24.03 27.66
CA SER A 912 8.81 -24.10 27.44
C SER A 912 9.56 -22.85 27.93
N LYS A 913 8.88 -21.71 28.06
CA LYS A 913 9.49 -20.45 28.54
C LYS A 913 9.91 -20.52 30.01
N GLY A 914 9.33 -21.44 30.81
CA GLY A 914 9.78 -21.72 32.17
C GLY A 914 9.21 -20.81 33.27
N TYR A 915 8.55 -19.70 32.93
CA TYR A 915 7.93 -18.77 33.88
C TYR A 915 6.54 -18.33 33.43
N VAL A 916 5.75 -17.74 34.32
CA VAL A 916 4.44 -17.15 34.02
C VAL A 916 4.41 -15.65 34.31
N GLN A 917 3.64 -14.93 33.50
CA GLN A 917 3.29 -13.52 33.70
C GLN A 917 1.79 -13.34 33.95
N ILE A 918 1.45 -12.45 34.88
CA ILE A 918 0.08 -12.04 35.19
C ILE A 918 0.12 -10.54 35.49
N ALA A 919 -0.67 -9.77 34.77
CA ALA A 919 -0.70 -8.32 34.95
C ALA A 919 -1.43 -7.97 36.24
N GLU A 920 -2.67 -8.43 36.43
CA GLU A 920 -3.51 -7.92 37.52
C GLU A 920 -4.58 -8.94 37.97
N VAL A 921 -4.94 -8.88 39.26
CA VAL A 921 -5.99 -9.69 39.90
C VAL A 921 -6.82 -8.81 40.83
N GLN A 922 -7.98 -8.42 40.35
CA GLN A 922 -8.89 -7.54 41.08
C GLN A 922 -10.07 -8.33 41.65
N ALA A 923 -10.53 -7.93 42.84
CA ALA A 923 -11.68 -8.53 43.50
C ALA A 923 -12.57 -7.47 44.12
N PHE A 924 -13.88 -7.61 43.96
CA PHE A 924 -14.84 -6.56 44.31
C PHE A 924 -16.00 -7.12 45.12
N SER A 925 -16.52 -6.30 46.04
CA SER A 925 -17.73 -6.57 46.81
C SER A 925 -18.80 -5.55 46.48
N LYS A 926 -20.04 -6.00 46.23
CA LYS A 926 -21.24 -5.13 46.06
C LYS A 926 -21.48 -4.19 47.26
N LYS A 927 -20.96 -4.52 48.44
CA LYS A 927 -20.99 -3.70 49.66
C LYS A 927 -19.67 -3.86 50.38
N SER A 928 -18.75 -2.93 50.19
CA SER A 928 -17.44 -2.92 50.84
C SER A 928 -17.31 -1.67 51.69
N SER A 929 -16.92 -1.77 52.97
CA SER A 929 -16.56 -0.58 53.76
C SER A 929 -15.06 -0.27 53.70
N VAL A 930 -14.36 -0.85 52.72
CA VAL A 930 -12.93 -0.63 52.47
C VAL A 930 -12.77 0.76 51.89
N GLU A 931 -11.83 1.52 52.46
CA GLU A 931 -11.45 2.84 51.98
C GLU A 931 -9.99 2.76 51.52
N PRO A 932 -9.62 3.47 50.45
CA PRO A 932 -8.23 3.62 50.06
C PRO A 932 -7.38 4.16 51.22
N ILE A 933 -6.18 3.63 51.34
CA ILE A 933 -5.20 4.13 52.31
C ILE A 933 -4.78 5.53 51.84
N GLU A 934 -4.82 6.49 52.76
CA GLU A 934 -4.22 7.80 52.53
C GLU A 934 -2.70 7.64 52.47
N LEU A 935 -2.15 7.65 51.26
CA LEU A 935 -0.71 7.60 51.05
C LEU A 935 -0.14 9.00 51.23
N THR A 936 0.93 9.10 52.02
CA THR A 936 1.74 10.32 52.02
C THR A 936 2.51 10.35 50.71
N PRO A 937 2.46 11.45 49.93
CA PRO A 937 3.22 11.54 48.69
C PRO A 937 4.69 11.20 48.93
N GLU A 938 5.23 10.28 48.15
CA GLU A 938 6.65 9.97 48.18
C GLU A 938 7.38 11.08 47.39
N GLU A 939 8.33 11.77 48.03
CA GLU A 939 9.11 12.82 47.37
C GLU A 939 9.85 12.23 46.16
N PRO A 940 9.92 12.90 45.00
CA PRO A 940 10.72 12.44 43.88
C PRO A 940 12.20 12.26 44.23
N PHE A 941 12.81 11.17 43.78
CA PHE A 941 14.26 11.03 43.76
C PHE A 941 14.82 11.76 42.54
N VAL A 942 15.66 12.77 42.76
CA VAL A 942 16.29 13.53 41.68
C VAL A 942 17.81 13.32 41.70
N SER A 943 18.38 13.05 40.54
CA SER A 943 19.82 12.94 40.29
C SER A 943 20.21 13.81 39.09
N GLN A 944 21.36 14.47 39.17
CA GLN A 944 21.84 15.35 38.10
C GLN A 944 23.28 14.99 37.73
N GLY A 945 23.61 15.18 36.46
CA GLY A 945 24.94 14.89 35.94
C GLY A 945 25.22 15.60 34.62
N THR A 946 26.38 15.32 34.04
CA THR A 946 26.77 15.83 32.72
C THR A 946 27.54 14.72 32.02
N VAL A 947 27.22 14.49 30.75
CA VAL A 947 27.94 13.55 29.89
C VAL A 947 28.67 14.35 28.81
N GLN A 948 29.99 14.17 28.74
CA GLN A 948 30.88 15.05 27.98
C GLN A 948 30.85 14.77 26.47
N ALA A 949 30.74 13.50 26.06
CA ALA A 949 30.79 13.12 24.66
C ALA A 949 29.77 12.05 24.33
N GLY A 950 29.02 12.26 23.24
CA GLY A 950 28.15 11.25 22.66
C GLY A 950 28.94 10.07 22.11
N ASN A 951 28.43 8.87 22.33
CA ASN A 951 28.99 7.62 21.86
C ASN A 951 27.84 6.74 21.38
N ALA A 952 27.70 6.57 20.05
CA ALA A 952 26.69 5.67 19.48
C ALA A 952 26.83 4.20 19.92
N GLY A 953 27.88 3.88 20.68
CA GLY A 953 28.13 2.62 21.35
C GLY A 953 27.39 2.40 22.68
N THR A 954 26.65 3.38 23.18
CA THR A 954 25.91 3.31 24.45
C THR A 954 24.85 2.22 24.43
N GLY A 955 24.94 1.28 25.36
CA GLY A 955 24.00 0.18 25.56
C GLY A 955 23.65 -0.69 24.34
N ILE A 956 24.56 -0.79 23.36
CA ILE A 956 24.56 -1.89 22.37
C ILE A 956 25.00 -3.22 23.02
N GLY A 957 24.58 -3.47 24.26
CA GLY A 957 24.85 -4.72 24.95
C GLY A 957 24.37 -5.91 24.12
N ASN A 958 25.30 -6.79 23.76
CA ASN A 958 25.14 -8.03 22.97
C ASN A 958 25.02 -7.92 21.44
N LEU A 959 25.89 -7.16 20.78
CA LEU A 959 26.33 -7.57 19.43
C LEU A 959 27.19 -8.86 19.53
N ALA A 960 26.66 -9.98 19.03
CA ALA A 960 27.39 -11.24 18.84
C ALA A 960 27.89 -11.99 20.11
N GLY A 961 27.17 -11.91 21.23
CA GLY A 961 27.41 -12.75 22.40
C GLY A 961 28.61 -12.35 23.27
N ALA A 962 29.07 -11.10 23.18
CA ALA A 962 30.05 -10.52 24.09
C ALA A 962 29.38 -9.55 25.08
N GLN A 963 29.69 -9.69 26.38
CA GLN A 963 29.30 -8.75 27.45
C GLN A 963 30.14 -7.45 27.39
N ALA A 964 30.17 -6.77 26.24
CA ALA A 964 30.86 -5.49 26.11
C ALA A 964 30.04 -4.58 25.17
N SER A 965 29.67 -3.40 25.66
CA SER A 965 29.19 -2.32 24.79
C SER A 965 30.40 -1.56 24.21
N LEU A 966 30.18 -0.59 23.34
CA LEU A 966 31.27 0.30 22.89
C LEU A 966 31.42 1.52 23.82
N ALA A 967 30.64 1.59 24.91
CA ALA A 967 30.70 2.64 25.92
C ALA A 967 31.72 2.33 27.03
N VAL A 968 32.63 3.26 27.28
CA VAL A 968 33.70 3.11 28.27
C VAL A 968 33.13 3.08 29.69
N THR A 969 32.16 3.95 29.98
CA THR A 969 31.55 4.05 31.32
C THR A 969 30.77 2.81 31.70
N GLU A 970 29.92 2.33 30.80
CA GLU A 970 29.13 1.12 31.00
C GLU A 970 30.02 -0.12 31.15
N ASN A 971 31.02 -0.27 30.28
CA ASN A 971 31.96 -1.38 30.35
C ASN A 971 32.73 -1.38 31.68
N GLU A 972 33.24 -0.24 32.13
CA GLU A 972 33.90 -0.16 33.44
C GLU A 972 32.93 -0.54 34.57
N PHE A 973 31.72 0.03 34.58
CA PHE A 973 30.68 -0.27 35.57
C PHE A 973 30.35 -1.77 35.66
N VAL A 974 30.03 -2.41 34.53
CA VAL A 974 29.63 -3.82 34.49
C VAL A 974 30.80 -4.74 34.80
N THR A 975 31.97 -4.51 34.19
CA THR A 975 33.12 -5.43 34.34
C THR A 975 33.78 -5.35 35.71
N THR A 976 33.80 -4.16 36.33
CA THR A 976 34.38 -3.97 37.67
C THR A 976 33.37 -4.15 38.79
N GLN A 977 32.07 -4.24 38.46
CA GLN A 977 30.96 -4.27 39.43
C GLN A 977 31.08 -3.11 40.44
N ASN A 978 31.44 -1.93 39.94
CA ASN A 978 31.64 -0.71 40.74
C ASN A 978 30.59 0.34 40.33
N PRO A 979 29.68 0.75 41.23
CA PRO A 979 28.63 1.72 40.92
C PRO A 979 29.14 3.16 40.74
N GLU A 980 30.43 3.43 41.02
CA GLU A 980 31.09 4.71 40.79
C GLU A 980 32.32 4.51 39.86
N PRO A 981 32.12 4.24 38.55
CA PRO A 981 33.23 4.05 37.61
C PRO A 981 34.10 5.31 37.50
N ALA A 982 35.41 5.17 37.32
CA ALA A 982 36.32 6.31 37.17
C ALA A 982 36.06 7.11 35.87
N SER A 983 35.45 6.46 34.87
CA SER A 983 35.00 7.06 33.61
C SER A 983 33.66 7.80 33.69
N GLN A 984 33.03 7.89 34.87
CA GLN A 984 31.76 8.59 35.08
C GLN A 984 31.74 9.98 34.41
N GLY A 985 30.72 10.21 33.58
CA GLY A 985 30.50 11.47 32.84
C GLY A 985 31.28 11.59 31.53
N SER A 986 32.09 10.59 31.14
CA SER A 986 32.80 10.61 29.85
C SER A 986 31.83 10.42 28.69
N ASP A 987 31.24 9.22 28.59
CA ASP A 987 30.25 8.83 27.57
C ASP A 987 28.94 8.28 28.18
N GLY A 988 28.89 8.17 29.51
CA GLY A 988 27.65 7.95 30.23
C GLY A 988 27.80 8.21 31.73
N TYR A 989 26.75 7.92 32.50
CA TYR A 989 26.66 8.24 33.91
C TYR A 989 25.83 7.20 34.67
N VAL A 990 26.39 6.59 35.72
CA VAL A 990 25.70 5.61 36.57
C VAL A 990 25.07 6.28 37.79
N ILE A 991 23.78 6.03 38.02
CA ILE A 991 22.98 6.51 39.16
C ILE A 991 22.63 5.31 40.04
N THR A 992 22.88 5.41 41.34
CA THR A 992 22.42 4.38 42.30
C THR A 992 21.07 4.78 42.89
N LEU A 993 20.04 3.96 42.69
CA LEU A 993 18.71 4.22 43.24
C LEU A 993 18.64 3.83 44.73
N PRO A 994 18.11 4.71 45.61
CA PRO A 994 17.74 4.33 46.97
C PRO A 994 16.48 3.46 46.97
N GLN A 995 16.23 2.73 48.06
CA GLN A 995 14.89 2.19 48.28
C GLN A 995 13.93 3.33 48.65
N PRO A 996 12.67 3.32 48.16
CA PRO A 996 12.00 2.23 47.44
C PRO A 996 11.97 2.36 45.90
N TYR A 997 12.60 3.37 45.28
CA TYR A 997 12.45 3.71 43.85
C TYR A 997 12.74 2.60 42.83
N GLY A 998 13.50 1.57 43.21
CA GLY A 998 13.81 0.40 42.38
C GLY A 998 12.77 -0.72 42.42
N ASP A 999 11.59 -0.48 42.99
CA ASP A 999 10.58 -1.51 43.24
C ASP A 999 9.58 -1.71 42.09
N GLY A 1000 9.81 -0.99 41.00
CA GLY A 1000 9.11 -0.97 39.71
C GLY A 1000 7.66 -0.50 39.68
N ILE A 1001 7.24 0.25 40.70
CA ILE A 1001 6.03 1.10 40.60
C ILE A 1001 6.38 2.58 40.38
N HIS A 1002 7.63 2.93 40.09
CA HIS A 1002 8.09 4.30 39.91
C HIS A 1002 8.33 4.59 38.44
N ASN A 1003 7.93 5.77 37.99
CA ASN A 1003 8.32 6.29 36.69
C ASN A 1003 9.67 6.99 36.81
N PHE A 1004 10.38 7.08 35.70
CA PHE A 1004 11.51 7.97 35.56
C PHE A 1004 11.29 8.97 34.42
N THR A 1005 11.90 10.14 34.56
CA THR A 1005 12.17 11.07 33.46
C THR A 1005 13.64 11.42 33.46
N LEU A 1006 14.23 11.53 32.29
CA LEU A 1006 15.58 11.99 32.05
C LEU A 1006 15.49 13.15 31.05
N LYS A 1007 15.77 14.36 31.53
CA LYS A 1007 15.72 15.57 30.70
C LYS A 1007 17.10 16.20 30.60
N GLY A 1008 17.55 16.46 29.39
CA GLY A 1008 18.64 17.40 29.16
C GLY A 1008 18.24 18.84 29.53
N THR A 1009 19.22 19.70 29.78
CA THR A 1009 18.97 21.09 30.19
C THR A 1009 18.46 21.96 29.03
N GLU A 1010 17.50 22.84 29.28
CA GLU A 1010 17.00 23.83 28.31
C GLU A 1010 18.16 24.61 27.66
N GLY A 1011 18.27 24.54 26.33
CA GLY A 1011 19.29 25.23 25.53
C GLY A 1011 20.33 24.33 24.87
N SER A 1012 20.41 23.05 25.24
CA SER A 1012 21.14 22.04 24.47
C SER A 1012 20.33 21.68 23.21
N VAL A 1013 20.96 21.75 22.02
CA VAL A 1013 20.36 21.35 20.75
C VAL A 1013 21.13 20.18 20.15
N ASN A 1014 20.42 19.20 19.57
CA ASN A 1014 20.95 18.00 18.92
C ASN A 1014 21.71 17.03 19.86
N TYR A 1015 21.00 16.47 20.85
CA TYR A 1015 21.51 15.39 21.69
C TYR A 1015 20.49 14.26 21.81
N ASP A 1016 20.96 13.09 22.24
CA ASP A 1016 20.18 11.87 22.37
C ASP A 1016 20.72 11.07 23.57
N TYR A 1017 19.83 10.74 24.52
CA TYR A 1017 20.18 9.98 25.72
C TYR A 1017 19.51 8.61 25.68
N ASP A 1018 20.28 7.58 26.01
CA ASP A 1018 19.75 6.25 26.31
C ASP A 1018 19.78 5.98 27.81
N VAL A 1019 18.82 5.23 28.33
CA VAL A 1019 18.75 4.83 29.74
C VAL A 1019 18.70 3.31 29.85
N TYR A 1020 19.58 2.73 30.65
CA TYR A 1020 19.63 1.28 30.90
C TYR A 1020 19.54 0.97 32.39
N PHE A 1021 18.83 -0.09 32.75
CA PHE A 1021 18.55 -0.45 34.13
C PHE A 1021 19.28 -1.72 34.51
N TYR A 1022 19.90 -1.71 35.68
CA TYR A 1022 20.64 -2.84 36.21
C TYR A 1022 20.15 -3.22 37.59
N ASP A 1023 20.16 -4.52 37.88
CA ASP A 1023 19.82 -5.06 39.19
C ASP A 1023 21.00 -4.90 40.19
N LYS A 1024 20.80 -5.39 41.41
CA LYS A 1024 21.83 -5.40 42.47
C LYS A 1024 23.08 -6.23 42.11
N ASN A 1025 22.99 -7.10 41.11
CA ASN A 1025 24.05 -7.98 40.64
C ASN A 1025 24.77 -7.44 39.40
N PHE A 1026 24.48 -6.20 38.98
CA PHE A 1026 25.05 -5.55 37.79
C PHE A 1026 24.62 -6.24 36.48
N GLU A 1027 23.49 -6.97 36.50
CA GLU A 1027 22.88 -7.52 35.29
C GLU A 1027 21.87 -6.52 34.73
N GLN A 1028 21.93 -6.28 33.42
CA GLN A 1028 20.98 -5.39 32.75
C GLN A 1028 19.61 -6.07 32.72
N ILE A 1029 18.60 -5.39 33.25
CA ILE A 1029 17.22 -5.88 33.38
C ILE A 1029 16.22 -5.09 32.54
N GLY A 1030 16.65 -4.01 31.89
CA GLY A 1030 15.84 -3.24 30.95
C GLY A 1030 16.60 -2.06 30.36
N GLY A 1031 15.93 -1.30 29.49
CA GLY A 1031 16.41 -0.02 28.99
C GLY A 1031 15.34 0.70 28.16
N VAL A 1032 15.51 2.00 27.99
CA VAL A 1032 14.74 2.88 27.11
C VAL A 1032 15.76 3.67 26.29
N ALA A 1033 15.72 3.49 24.98
CA ALA A 1033 16.66 4.05 24.01
C ALA A 1033 15.84 4.44 22.78
N THR A 1034 15.19 5.59 22.86
CA THR A 1034 14.38 6.15 21.77
C THR A 1034 15.25 7.04 20.88
N ALA A 1035 14.72 7.50 19.75
CA ALA A 1035 15.40 8.54 18.98
C ALA A 1035 15.21 9.96 19.58
N GLY A 1036 14.53 10.05 20.74
CA GLY A 1036 14.22 11.30 21.41
C GLY A 1036 15.40 11.85 22.20
N ALA A 1037 15.47 13.17 22.35
CA ALA A 1037 16.54 13.80 23.12
C ALA A 1037 16.46 13.46 24.63
N ASN A 1038 15.27 13.18 25.13
CA ASN A 1038 14.97 12.93 26.54
C ASN A 1038 14.29 11.58 26.66
N GLU A 1039 14.44 10.94 27.82
CA GLU A 1039 13.84 9.64 28.07
C GLU A 1039 12.84 9.68 29.21
N ALA A 1040 11.80 8.86 29.10
CA ALA A 1040 10.84 8.67 30.18
C ALA A 1040 10.29 7.24 30.12
N GLY A 1041 9.82 6.75 31.25
CA GLY A 1041 9.21 5.44 31.31
C GLY A 1041 9.02 4.93 32.73
N VAL A 1042 8.80 3.63 32.86
CA VAL A 1042 8.68 2.96 34.16
C VAL A 1042 10.03 2.37 34.52
N LEU A 1043 10.48 2.56 35.75
CA LEU A 1043 11.64 1.84 36.28
C LEU A 1043 11.29 0.36 36.36
N PRO A 1044 12.08 -0.57 35.77
CA PRO A 1044 11.87 -1.98 36.01
C PRO A 1044 11.94 -2.28 37.51
N GLY A 1045 11.18 -3.26 38.00
CA GLY A 1045 11.38 -3.72 39.37
C GLY A 1045 12.82 -4.21 39.53
N GLY A 1046 13.30 -4.29 40.76
CA GLY A 1046 14.66 -4.76 41.04
C GLY A 1046 15.77 -3.83 40.57
N THR A 1047 15.46 -2.72 39.89
CA THR A 1047 16.44 -1.71 39.48
C THR A 1047 17.20 -1.20 40.69
N LYS A 1048 18.50 -1.40 40.68
CA LYS A 1048 19.41 -0.85 41.68
C LYS A 1048 20.25 0.28 41.10
N TYR A 1049 20.61 0.17 39.83
CA TYR A 1049 21.44 1.14 39.14
C TYR A 1049 20.79 1.55 37.81
N VAL A 1050 20.97 2.81 37.44
CA VAL A 1050 20.55 3.36 36.15
C VAL A 1050 21.78 3.87 35.44
N TYR A 1051 22.03 3.43 34.22
CA TYR A 1051 23.07 3.94 33.35
C TYR A 1051 22.43 4.91 32.34
N VAL A 1052 22.87 6.17 32.36
CA VAL A 1052 22.50 7.20 31.39
C VAL A 1052 23.62 7.30 30.37
N GLY A 1053 23.41 6.77 29.17
CA GLY A 1053 24.33 6.87 28.04
C GLY A 1053 23.99 8.07 27.17
N LEU A 1054 24.98 8.84 26.71
CA LEU A 1054 24.76 9.87 25.70
C LEU A 1054 25.05 9.26 24.33
N TYR A 1055 24.03 8.98 23.53
CA TYR A 1055 24.18 8.42 22.19
C TYR A 1055 24.81 9.45 21.24
N SER A 1056 24.28 10.68 21.26
CA SER A 1056 24.78 11.82 20.47
C SER A 1056 24.75 13.13 21.27
N GLY A 1057 25.64 14.06 20.93
CA GLY A 1057 25.77 15.36 21.62
C GLY A 1057 27.14 15.55 22.30
N ALA A 1058 27.33 16.68 22.98
CA ALA A 1058 28.54 16.99 23.73
C ALA A 1058 28.25 17.94 24.90
N ASP A 1059 28.89 17.71 26.05
CA ASP A 1059 28.74 18.48 27.29
C ASP A 1059 27.28 18.67 27.72
N VAL A 1060 26.46 17.63 27.58
CA VAL A 1060 25.02 17.70 27.84
C VAL A 1060 24.76 17.45 29.33
N PRO A 1061 24.17 18.41 30.06
CA PRO A 1061 23.76 18.19 31.44
C PRO A 1061 22.34 17.61 31.48
N PHE A 1062 22.12 16.66 32.37
CA PHE A 1062 20.83 15.99 32.53
C PHE A 1062 20.29 16.09 33.96
N THR A 1063 18.96 15.96 34.07
CA THR A 1063 18.22 15.71 35.30
C THR A 1063 17.44 14.41 35.15
N PHE A 1064 17.81 13.41 35.95
CA PHE A 1064 17.06 12.17 36.13
C PHE A 1064 16.15 12.32 37.34
N THR A 1065 14.86 12.04 37.17
CA THR A 1065 13.86 12.04 38.25
C THR A 1065 13.20 10.68 38.28
N ALA A 1066 13.21 10.00 39.42
CA ALA A 1066 12.39 8.84 39.68
C ALA A 1066 11.31 9.22 40.68
N GLU A 1067 10.06 9.07 40.31
CA GLU A 1067 8.92 9.43 41.14
C GLU A 1067 7.82 8.41 40.97
N ARG A 1068 6.94 8.30 41.96
CA ARG A 1068 5.76 7.48 41.72
C ARG A 1068 4.91 8.16 40.64
N PRO A 1069 4.42 7.41 39.63
CA PRO A 1069 3.48 7.93 38.64
C PRO A 1069 2.21 8.52 39.27
N TYR A 1070 2.01 8.25 40.56
CA TYR A 1070 0.78 8.49 41.27
C TYR A 1070 1.05 8.82 42.75
#